data_AF-A0A7Y4EG23-F1
#
_entry.id   AF-A0A7Y4EG23-F1
#
_cell.length_a   1.000
_cell.length_b   1.000
_cell.length_c   1.000
_cell.angle_alpha   90.00
_cell.angle_beta   90.00
_cell.angle_gamma   90.00
#
_symmetry.space_group_name_H-M   'P 1'
#
loop_
_entity.id
_entity.type
_entity.pdbx_description
1 polymer ?
#
loop_
_entity_poly.entity_id
_entity_poly.type
_entity_poly.pdbx_seq_one_letter_code
_entity_poly.pdbx_strand_id
1 'polypeptide(L)'
;MKNTFCSGLVICAVAVSANTHAEPMNEVVNQLAQGCYSIQSPHNGTFLTKYDQGGPVNDGLSYRFEQVPESQAERFYFKPTSFSNFFMTDREGRFLASHLPAQLSAGRYVGTFTEWVVSSTVTEGEQRFGLYNKALNMGLRHNWQDGGLYFFDLLNPRYKNSEREFQLVEQSGCKPFPEVEVNVTGNHLALVGDMTQPIRGYADPHTHITSYEFMGGKMMHGKPFHPWGVEEALKDSAEAHGPNGSLDIIGNLLAFNDIKHRYDTRGWPDFPFWPNHKEMSHMGYYYKWIERAYLSGLRLMVSHLVENEVLCHVQSTVNPGSWINPNSCNTMDSIRLQIQRLNEMQDYIDAQAGGKGKGFFRLVSSPSQARQVISEGKMAVLMGVEASETFNCGKKDVCNRATIEVGLNEIYDFGVRVVFPTHKFDNQIAGSRVEHEFINIGQLLSTGYFFETKECDLQTGTDKHFYPGFPLIGQLPFIKTILDAVDLNPQYDESILHCNQHGLSTLGEYLVNRMIDKKMMIEMDHMSPDTATTVMDIVEQRQYSGVISSHSWMNTSRIGGLHNNTKRLIHAGGFVGPYNGDAYQMQGKVSRYLDELEKTPYLAGVGVGTDMNGLGTQPGPRFDSSSNPLKYPFVSEFGLVFDKQISGNRVFDFNQEGMAHYGMLADHIQDMREQGSERVYEGIMNSAEAYIQMWERAEANTSESYIYPIDISELNLIASPLPNTAFTKGITNLLLK
;
A
#
# COMPACT_ATOMS: atom_id res chain seq x y z
N MET A 1 -52.52 48.40 -22.45
CA MET A 1 -52.13 47.72 -23.71
C MET A 1 -50.74 47.13 -23.44
N LYS A 2 -50.66 45.86 -23.05
CA LYS A 2 -50.63 44.63 -23.87
C LYS A 2 -49.26 44.37 -24.52
N ASN A 3 -48.71 43.21 -24.11
CA ASN A 3 -47.91 42.21 -24.86
C ASN A 3 -46.38 42.19 -24.72
N THR A 4 -45.91 41.35 -23.78
CA THR A 4 -45.23 40.06 -23.99
C THR A 4 -44.64 39.75 -25.38
N PHE A 5 -43.38 39.30 -25.44
CA PHE A 5 -42.98 38.06 -26.12
C PHE A 5 -41.66 37.48 -25.55
N CYS A 6 -41.56 36.16 -25.69
CA CYS A 6 -40.77 35.20 -24.94
C CYS A 6 -39.57 34.64 -25.75
N SER A 7 -38.65 34.01 -25.02
CA SER A 7 -37.93 32.76 -25.34
C SER A 7 -36.74 32.73 -26.30
N GLY A 8 -35.69 32.05 -25.81
CA GLY A 8 -34.59 31.49 -26.61
C GLY A 8 -33.48 30.83 -25.77
N LEU A 9 -33.83 30.03 -24.75
CA LEU A 9 -32.87 29.19 -24.01
C LEU A 9 -32.59 27.93 -24.85
N VAL A 10 -31.35 27.73 -25.27
CA VAL A 10 -30.92 26.53 -25.98
C VAL A 10 -30.80 25.38 -24.98
N ILE A 11 -31.81 24.51 -24.96
CA ILE A 11 -31.75 23.21 -24.29
C ILE A 11 -31.08 22.24 -25.28
N CYS A 12 -29.86 21.81 -24.96
CA CYS A 12 -29.25 20.65 -25.59
C CYS A 12 -30.01 19.41 -25.09
N ALA A 13 -30.96 18.92 -25.88
CA ALA A 13 -31.62 17.65 -25.65
C ALA A 13 -30.61 16.51 -25.87
N VAL A 14 -30.07 15.96 -24.80
CA VAL A 14 -29.49 14.62 -24.84
C VAL A 14 -30.68 13.65 -24.90
N ALA A 15 -30.81 12.96 -26.02
CA ALA A 15 -31.75 11.86 -26.15
C ALA A 15 -31.30 10.74 -25.19
N VAL A 16 -31.96 10.66 -24.04
CA VAL A 16 -31.84 9.53 -23.12
C VAL A 16 -32.52 8.34 -23.79
N SER A 17 -31.72 7.46 -24.39
CA SER A 17 -32.14 6.10 -24.68
C SER A 17 -32.49 5.47 -23.33
N ALA A 18 -33.78 5.21 -23.09
CA ALA A 18 -34.26 4.52 -21.90
C ALA A 18 -33.82 3.05 -21.93
N ASN A 19 -32.58 2.80 -21.54
CA ASN A 19 -32.14 1.54 -20.95
C ASN A 19 -32.01 1.79 -19.45
N THR A 20 -33.13 1.77 -18.73
CA THR A 20 -33.12 1.67 -17.27
C THR A 20 -32.64 0.27 -16.90
N HIS A 21 -31.33 0.05 -16.95
CA HIS A 21 -30.74 -1.00 -16.14
C HIS A 21 -30.98 -0.57 -14.70
N ALA A 22 -31.85 -1.26 -13.98
CA ALA A 22 -31.95 -1.12 -12.55
C ALA A 22 -30.55 -1.38 -11.99
N GLU A 23 -29.89 -0.33 -11.50
CA GLU A 23 -28.62 -0.52 -10.82
C GLU A 23 -28.84 -1.48 -9.64
N PRO A 24 -27.92 -2.43 -9.40
CA PRO A 24 -28.02 -3.30 -8.24
C PRO A 24 -28.25 -2.44 -6.99
N MET A 25 -29.16 -2.84 -6.09
CA MET A 25 -29.54 -2.03 -4.92
C MET A 25 -28.35 -1.58 -4.05
N ASN A 26 -27.22 -2.29 -4.11
CA ASN A 26 -25.99 -1.93 -3.43
C ASN A 26 -25.23 -0.76 -4.10
N GLU A 27 -25.37 -0.55 -5.40
CA GLU A 27 -24.70 0.53 -6.15
C GLU A 27 -25.29 1.90 -5.80
N VAL A 28 -26.63 2.00 -5.73
CA VAL A 28 -27.34 3.22 -5.29
C VAL A 28 -26.92 3.65 -3.89
N VAL A 29 -26.73 2.68 -2.97
CA VAL A 29 -26.26 2.99 -1.61
C VAL A 29 -24.82 3.51 -1.63
N ASN A 30 -23.93 2.87 -2.39
CA ASN A 30 -22.52 3.27 -2.44
C ASN A 30 -22.35 4.69 -3.02
N GLN A 31 -23.23 5.13 -3.93
CA GLN A 31 -23.23 6.49 -4.48
C GLN A 31 -23.50 7.59 -3.44
N LEU A 32 -23.98 7.25 -2.23
CA LEU A 32 -24.08 8.19 -1.12
C LEU A 32 -22.70 8.62 -0.56
N ALA A 33 -21.62 7.96 -0.98
CA ALA A 33 -20.27 8.23 -0.51
C ALA A 33 -19.89 9.71 -0.62
N GLN A 34 -19.44 10.27 0.51
CA GLN A 34 -19.00 11.65 0.64
C GLN A 34 -20.07 12.69 0.28
N GLY A 35 -21.33 12.27 0.17
CA GLY A 35 -22.47 13.15 -0.10
C GLY A 35 -22.98 13.84 1.16
N CYS A 36 -23.81 14.85 0.95
CA CYS A 36 -24.44 15.65 2.00
C CYS A 36 -25.96 15.53 1.89
N TYR A 37 -26.61 15.02 2.94
CA TYR A 37 -28.03 14.71 2.89
C TYR A 37 -28.77 15.13 4.16
N SER A 38 -29.99 15.61 4.00
CA SER A 38 -30.98 15.66 5.08
C SER A 38 -31.82 14.39 5.06
N ILE A 39 -32.23 13.93 6.24
CA ILE A 39 -33.05 12.72 6.40
C ILE A 39 -34.50 13.17 6.59
N GLN A 40 -35.39 12.72 5.71
CA GLN A 40 -36.81 13.08 5.67
C GLN A 40 -37.71 11.86 5.90
N SER A 41 -38.78 12.07 6.66
CA SER A 41 -39.85 11.10 6.89
C SER A 41 -40.73 11.00 5.65
N PRO A 42 -40.83 9.84 4.97
CA PRO A 42 -41.73 9.68 3.82
C PRO A 42 -43.21 9.76 4.22
N HIS A 43 -43.57 9.53 5.49
CA HIS A 43 -44.98 9.54 5.90
C HIS A 43 -45.57 10.95 5.99
N ASN A 44 -44.85 11.90 6.59
CA ASN A 44 -45.37 13.24 6.91
C ASN A 44 -44.45 14.38 6.43
N GLY A 45 -43.34 14.07 5.76
CA GLY A 45 -42.43 15.06 5.18
C GLY A 45 -41.60 15.85 6.19
N THR A 46 -41.62 15.48 7.48
CA THR A 46 -40.79 16.12 8.51
C THR A 46 -39.32 15.77 8.31
N PHE A 47 -38.43 16.64 8.81
CA PHE A 47 -37.00 16.46 8.69
C PHE A 47 -36.35 16.17 10.04
N LEU A 48 -35.27 15.41 10.01
CA LEU A 48 -34.45 15.19 11.19
C LEU A 48 -33.77 16.50 11.61
N THR A 49 -33.85 16.82 12.89
CA THR A 49 -33.26 18.00 13.52
C THR A 49 -32.52 17.60 14.79
N LYS A 50 -31.49 18.36 15.17
CA LYS A 50 -30.79 18.16 16.44
C LYS A 50 -31.52 18.91 17.56
N TYR A 51 -31.65 18.28 18.73
CA TYR A 51 -32.28 18.87 19.91
C TYR A 51 -31.57 18.45 21.21
N ASP A 52 -31.81 19.20 22.27
CA ASP A 52 -31.33 18.89 23.62
C ASP A 52 -32.40 18.04 24.36
N GLN A 53 -32.09 16.76 24.58
CA GLN A 53 -32.86 15.80 25.38
C GLN A 53 -32.51 15.85 26.88
N GLY A 54 -31.47 16.61 27.25
CA GLY A 54 -30.92 16.68 28.60
C GLY A 54 -30.06 15.46 28.98
N GLY A 55 -29.33 15.59 30.08
CA GLY A 55 -28.50 14.53 30.64
C GLY A 55 -27.01 14.61 30.28
N PRO A 56 -26.17 13.73 30.85
CA PRO A 56 -24.71 13.86 30.76
C PRO A 56 -24.10 13.23 29.49
N VAL A 57 -24.84 12.39 28.77
CA VAL A 57 -24.33 11.68 27.60
C VAL A 57 -24.35 12.62 26.40
N ASN A 58 -23.19 12.81 25.75
CA ASN A 58 -23.04 13.61 24.53
C ASN A 58 -23.66 15.02 24.63
N ASP A 59 -23.50 15.66 25.79
CA ASP A 59 -24.04 17.00 26.12
C ASP A 59 -25.57 17.09 26.13
N GLY A 60 -26.26 15.96 26.25
CA GLY A 60 -27.71 15.92 26.15
C GLY A 60 -28.21 16.11 24.71
N LEU A 61 -27.35 16.07 23.69
CA LEU A 61 -27.78 16.27 22.30
C LEU A 61 -28.24 14.95 21.64
N SER A 62 -29.35 15.01 20.93
CA SER A 62 -29.92 13.92 20.14
C SER A 62 -30.65 14.43 18.91
N TYR A 63 -31.34 13.54 18.19
CA TYR A 63 -32.03 13.87 16.95
C TYR A 63 -33.50 13.46 16.99
N ARG A 64 -34.37 14.30 16.42
CA ARG A 64 -35.81 14.03 16.29
C ARG A 64 -36.37 14.63 15.01
N PHE A 65 -37.46 14.06 14.52
CA PHE A 65 -38.14 14.58 13.35
C PHE A 65 -39.05 15.76 13.72
N GLU A 66 -38.92 16.87 12.99
CA GLU A 66 -39.71 18.08 13.19
C GLU A 66 -40.26 18.64 11.87
N GLN A 67 -41.38 19.36 11.97
CA GLN A 67 -41.94 20.12 10.86
C GLN A 67 -41.15 21.42 10.67
N VAL A 68 -40.01 21.32 9.99
CA VAL A 68 -39.17 22.46 9.63
C VAL A 68 -39.01 22.56 8.12
N PRO A 69 -38.76 23.75 7.56
CA PRO A 69 -38.32 23.86 6.17
C PRO A 69 -37.00 23.10 5.95
N GLU A 70 -36.80 22.57 4.74
CA GLU A 70 -35.58 21.84 4.35
C GLU A 70 -34.28 22.61 4.68
N SER A 71 -34.28 23.95 4.53
CA SER A 71 -33.12 24.78 4.86
C SER A 71 -32.70 24.71 6.35
N GLN A 72 -33.64 24.41 7.24
CA GLN A 72 -33.44 24.25 8.68
C GLN A 72 -33.24 22.78 9.12
N ALA A 73 -33.43 21.81 8.22
CA ALA A 73 -33.19 20.41 8.51
C ALA A 73 -31.71 20.17 8.87
N GLU A 74 -31.44 19.23 9.77
CA GLU A 74 -30.05 18.80 9.98
C GLU A 74 -29.50 18.17 8.70
N ARG A 75 -28.19 18.32 8.46
CA ARG A 75 -27.52 17.81 7.27
C ARG A 75 -26.38 16.91 7.71
N PHE A 76 -26.29 15.74 7.10
CA PHE A 76 -25.33 14.72 7.45
C PHE A 76 -24.38 14.46 6.27
N TYR A 77 -23.08 14.50 6.56
CA TYR A 77 -22.05 14.02 5.64
C TYR A 77 -21.92 12.50 5.75
N PHE A 78 -22.00 11.80 4.63
CA PHE A 78 -21.97 10.34 4.58
C PHE A 78 -20.55 9.86 4.26
N LYS A 79 -19.74 9.60 5.29
CA LYS A 79 -18.38 9.04 5.14
C LYS A 79 -18.46 7.51 5.09
N PRO A 80 -18.11 6.85 3.97
CA PRO A 80 -18.08 5.39 3.92
C PRO A 80 -17.04 4.81 4.88
N THR A 81 -17.42 3.76 5.60
CA THR A 81 -16.48 2.91 6.36
C THR A 81 -16.15 1.62 5.61
N SER A 82 -17.08 1.14 4.78
CA SER A 82 -16.94 0.09 3.77
C SER A 82 -18.14 0.17 2.81
N PHE A 83 -18.28 -0.75 1.85
CA PHE A 83 -19.46 -0.79 0.99
C PHE A 83 -20.75 -0.86 1.81
N SER A 84 -21.71 0.01 1.48
CA SER A 84 -22.99 0.16 2.17
C SER A 84 -22.92 0.50 3.67
N ASN A 85 -21.76 0.86 4.22
CA ASN A 85 -21.59 1.21 5.62
C ASN A 85 -21.07 2.65 5.74
N PHE A 86 -21.68 3.45 6.62
CA PHE A 86 -21.38 4.88 6.72
C PHE A 86 -21.29 5.35 8.17
N PHE A 87 -20.39 6.30 8.38
CA PHE A 87 -20.54 7.33 9.39
C PHE A 87 -21.35 8.49 8.83
N MET A 88 -22.22 9.05 9.65
CA MET A 88 -23.05 10.21 9.31
C MET A 88 -22.75 11.33 10.30
N THR A 89 -22.12 12.41 9.86
CA THR A 89 -21.75 13.54 10.73
C THR A 89 -22.57 14.78 10.43
N ASP A 90 -23.16 15.38 11.48
CA ASP A 90 -23.99 16.57 11.40
C ASP A 90 -23.19 17.85 11.03
N ARG A 91 -23.86 19.01 10.93
CA ARG A 91 -23.23 20.32 10.63
C ARG A 91 -22.10 20.71 11.60
N GLU A 92 -22.11 20.22 12.83
CA GLU A 92 -21.05 20.48 13.83
C GLU A 92 -19.95 19.40 13.82
N GLY A 93 -20.17 18.31 13.09
CA GLY A 93 -19.28 17.15 13.03
C GLY A 93 -19.59 16.10 14.10
N ARG A 94 -20.78 16.13 14.71
CA ARG A 94 -21.24 15.09 15.63
C ARG A 94 -21.80 13.91 14.85
N PHE A 95 -21.51 12.70 15.28
CA PHE A 95 -22.01 11.50 14.65
C PHE A 95 -23.49 11.28 14.98
N LEU A 96 -24.28 10.85 14.00
CA LEU A 96 -25.52 10.12 14.27
C LEU A 96 -25.11 8.82 14.97
N ALA A 97 -25.26 8.77 16.29
CA ALA A 97 -24.71 7.70 17.11
C ALA A 97 -25.81 7.00 17.90
N SER A 98 -25.66 5.70 18.10
CA SER A 98 -26.42 4.97 19.09
C SER A 98 -25.58 4.77 20.38
N HIS A 99 -26.21 4.34 21.47
CA HIS A 99 -25.52 3.87 22.67
C HIS A 99 -26.43 2.93 23.47
N LEU A 100 -25.87 2.21 24.44
CA LEU A 100 -26.66 1.39 25.36
C LEU A 100 -27.54 2.29 26.26
N PRO A 101 -28.81 1.89 26.54
CA PRO A 101 -29.46 0.63 26.20
C PRO A 101 -30.33 0.69 24.90
N ALA A 102 -29.77 1.19 23.79
CA ALA A 102 -30.42 1.48 22.50
C ALA A 102 -31.14 2.84 22.42
N GLN A 103 -30.36 3.91 22.62
CA GLN A 103 -30.80 5.29 22.42
C GLN A 103 -29.94 5.98 21.36
N LEU A 104 -30.46 7.04 20.74
CA LEU A 104 -29.69 7.90 19.85
C LEU A 104 -29.14 9.13 20.57
N SER A 105 -28.01 9.61 20.05
CA SER A 105 -27.36 10.83 20.51
C SER A 105 -26.47 11.42 19.41
N ALA A 106 -26.06 12.67 19.59
CA ALA A 106 -25.05 13.33 18.77
C ALA A 106 -23.62 12.98 19.27
N GLY A 107 -23.11 11.83 18.85
CA GLY A 107 -21.84 11.26 19.30
C GLY A 107 -20.62 12.09 18.91
N ARG A 108 -19.52 11.91 19.66
CA ARG A 108 -18.26 12.66 19.45
C ARG A 108 -17.12 11.87 18.83
N TYR A 109 -17.17 10.55 18.94
CA TYR A 109 -16.06 9.67 18.59
C TYR A 109 -16.52 8.59 17.62
N VAL A 110 -15.64 8.20 16.72
CA VAL A 110 -15.84 7.06 15.83
C VAL A 110 -15.95 5.76 16.62
N GLY A 111 -16.74 4.82 16.11
CA GLY A 111 -16.82 3.46 16.64
C GLY A 111 -17.98 2.66 16.05
N THR A 112 -18.15 1.42 16.49
CA THR A 112 -19.22 0.55 15.98
C THR A 112 -20.63 1.09 16.25
N PHE A 113 -20.80 1.92 17.29
CA PHE A 113 -22.06 2.59 17.63
C PHE A 113 -22.40 3.77 16.71
N THR A 114 -21.42 4.31 15.98
CA THR A 114 -21.63 5.36 14.97
C THR A 114 -21.70 4.81 13.55
N GLU A 115 -21.47 3.51 13.37
CA GLU A 115 -21.47 2.84 12.07
C GLU A 115 -22.88 2.34 11.70
N TRP A 116 -23.34 2.76 10.52
CA TRP A 116 -24.66 2.44 9.99
C TRP A 116 -24.54 1.63 8.71
N VAL A 117 -25.12 0.44 8.70
CA VAL A 117 -25.40 -0.29 7.47
C VAL A 117 -26.61 0.37 6.82
N VAL A 118 -26.45 0.82 5.58
CA VAL A 118 -27.50 1.47 4.80
C VAL A 118 -28.03 0.48 3.76
N SER A 119 -29.34 0.34 3.71
CA SER A 119 -30.03 -0.39 2.65
C SER A 119 -30.87 0.57 1.82
N SER A 120 -31.24 0.16 0.62
CA SER A 120 -32.12 0.94 -0.23
C SER A 120 -33.25 0.08 -0.78
N THR A 121 -34.45 0.63 -0.91
CA THR A 121 -35.64 0.00 -1.47
C THR A 121 -36.36 0.98 -2.38
N VAL A 122 -37.14 0.49 -3.35
CA VAL A 122 -38.03 1.32 -4.15
C VAL A 122 -39.45 1.04 -3.70
N THR A 123 -40.08 2.03 -3.07
CA THR A 123 -41.46 1.93 -2.57
C THR A 123 -42.28 3.03 -3.22
N GLU A 124 -43.37 2.65 -3.90
CA GLU A 124 -44.26 3.59 -4.59
C GLU A 124 -43.56 4.44 -5.67
N GLY A 125 -42.47 3.91 -6.25
CA GLY A 125 -41.67 4.60 -7.26
C GLY A 125 -40.62 5.55 -6.71
N GLU A 126 -40.51 5.67 -5.37
CA GLU A 126 -39.51 6.50 -4.70
C GLU A 126 -38.41 5.64 -4.06
N GLN A 127 -37.16 6.11 -4.15
CA GLN A 127 -36.05 5.50 -3.43
C GLN A 127 -36.17 5.81 -1.93
N ARG A 128 -36.14 4.77 -1.10
CA ARG A 128 -36.13 4.87 0.37
C ARG A 128 -34.93 4.14 0.95
N PHE A 129 -34.46 4.59 2.10
CA PHE A 129 -33.24 4.11 2.73
C PHE A 129 -33.50 3.60 4.15
N GLY A 130 -33.03 2.39 4.44
CA GLY A 130 -33.04 1.82 5.78
C GLY A 130 -31.72 2.08 6.48
N LEU A 131 -31.77 2.44 7.77
CA LEU A 131 -30.58 2.65 8.61
C LEU A 131 -30.51 1.57 9.69
N TYR A 132 -29.42 0.81 9.71
CA TYR A 132 -29.20 -0.26 10.67
C TYR A 132 -27.92 -0.04 11.44
N ASN A 133 -28.01 0.07 12.77
CA ASN A 133 -26.85 0.33 13.60
C ASN A 133 -26.05 -0.96 13.85
N LYS A 134 -24.76 -0.91 13.55
CA LYS A 134 -23.89 -2.10 13.60
C LYS A 134 -23.67 -2.62 15.02
N ALA A 135 -23.38 -1.75 15.99
CA ALA A 135 -23.16 -2.18 17.38
C ALA A 135 -24.40 -2.77 18.04
N LEU A 136 -25.57 -2.17 17.82
CA LEU A 136 -26.83 -2.65 18.41
C LEU A 136 -27.39 -3.86 17.67
N ASN A 137 -27.00 -4.06 16.40
CA ASN A 137 -27.61 -5.04 15.51
C ASN A 137 -29.13 -4.80 15.39
N MET A 138 -29.52 -3.55 15.16
CA MET A 138 -30.92 -3.10 15.12
C MET A 138 -31.18 -2.01 14.07
N GLY A 139 -32.36 -2.07 13.44
CA GLY A 139 -32.84 -1.04 12.51
C GLY A 139 -33.43 0.17 13.23
N LEU A 140 -33.12 1.36 12.73
CA LEU A 140 -33.69 2.62 13.19
C LEU A 140 -35.16 2.72 12.77
N ARG A 141 -36.00 3.18 13.70
CA ARG A 141 -37.40 3.49 13.45
C ARG A 141 -37.72 4.91 13.85
N HIS A 142 -38.71 5.47 13.18
CA HIS A 142 -39.33 6.75 13.51
C HIS A 142 -40.79 6.52 13.87
N ASN A 143 -41.25 7.15 14.96
CA ASN A 143 -42.66 7.29 15.29
C ASN A 143 -43.17 8.62 14.73
N TRP A 144 -43.92 8.57 13.63
CA TRP A 144 -44.38 9.79 12.94
C TRP A 144 -45.45 10.58 13.68
N GLN A 145 -45.91 10.10 14.84
CA GLN A 145 -46.86 10.81 15.70
C GLN A 145 -46.16 11.76 16.70
N ASP A 146 -45.00 11.38 17.23
CA ASP A 146 -44.26 12.18 18.23
C ASP A 146 -42.89 12.68 17.74
N GLY A 147 -42.46 12.25 16.53
CA GLY A 147 -41.18 12.61 15.94
C GLY A 147 -39.98 11.85 16.51
N GLY A 148 -40.22 10.93 17.45
CA GLY A 148 -39.19 10.19 18.16
C GLY A 148 -38.53 9.11 17.31
N LEU A 149 -37.21 8.99 17.45
CA LEU A 149 -36.43 7.88 16.91
C LEU A 149 -36.24 6.79 17.97
N TYR A 150 -36.32 5.52 17.55
CA TYR A 150 -36.17 4.39 18.47
C TYR A 150 -35.70 3.11 17.76
N PHE A 151 -35.23 2.13 18.54
CA PHE A 151 -34.84 0.80 18.04
C PHE A 151 -35.83 -0.29 18.46
N PHE A 152 -36.40 -0.19 19.66
CA PHE A 152 -37.50 -1.02 20.14
C PHE A 152 -38.47 -0.19 20.96
N ASP A 153 -39.74 -0.59 20.98
CA ASP A 153 -40.77 0.03 21.81
C ASP A 153 -41.65 -1.08 22.41
N LEU A 154 -41.52 -1.26 23.73
CA LEU A 154 -42.28 -2.27 24.47
C LEU A 154 -43.77 -1.93 24.58
N LEU A 155 -44.13 -0.65 24.44
CA LEU A 155 -45.51 -0.17 24.47
C LEU A 155 -46.15 -0.17 23.06
N ASN A 156 -45.34 -0.34 22.01
CA ASN A 156 -45.79 -0.44 20.62
C ASN A 156 -45.26 -1.71 19.90
N PRO A 157 -45.60 -2.93 20.37
CA PRO A 157 -45.06 -4.17 19.82
C PRO A 157 -45.54 -4.50 18.39
N ARG A 158 -46.53 -3.76 17.88
CA ARG A 158 -47.05 -3.90 16.50
C ARG A 158 -46.56 -2.79 15.56
N TYR A 159 -45.67 -1.91 16.03
CA TYR A 159 -45.14 -0.78 15.24
C TYR A 159 -46.23 0.09 14.61
N LYS A 160 -47.34 0.30 15.32
CA LYS A 160 -48.36 1.26 14.90
C LYS A 160 -47.72 2.64 14.86
N ASN A 161 -48.04 3.45 13.86
CA ASN A 161 -47.49 4.79 13.72
C ASN A 161 -45.96 4.85 13.50
N SER A 162 -45.35 3.79 12.96
CA SER A 162 -43.90 3.70 12.77
C SER A 162 -43.44 3.31 11.38
N GLU A 163 -42.42 4.00 10.89
CA GLU A 163 -41.69 3.71 9.67
C GLU A 163 -40.24 3.27 9.98
N ARG A 164 -39.60 2.66 8.99
CA ARG A 164 -38.22 2.14 9.07
C ARG A 164 -37.35 2.53 7.87
N GLU A 165 -37.93 3.28 6.94
CA GLU A 165 -37.27 3.72 5.72
C GLU A 165 -37.45 5.22 5.60
N PHE A 166 -36.43 5.90 5.10
CA PHE A 166 -36.35 7.36 5.05
C PHE A 166 -36.05 7.83 3.62
N GLN A 167 -36.41 9.06 3.30
CA GLN A 167 -35.92 9.74 2.10
C GLN A 167 -34.63 10.49 2.45
N LEU A 168 -33.63 10.41 1.56
CA LEU A 168 -32.42 11.22 1.66
C LEU A 168 -32.54 12.37 0.65
N VAL A 169 -32.59 13.59 1.16
CA VAL A 169 -32.70 14.81 0.34
C VAL A 169 -31.30 15.40 0.22
N GLU A 170 -30.79 15.53 -1.00
CA GLU A 170 -29.46 16.10 -1.25
C GLU A 170 -29.38 17.54 -0.74
N GLN A 171 -28.25 17.86 -0.11
CA GLN A 171 -27.96 19.16 0.48
C GLN A 171 -26.54 19.61 0.12
N SER A 172 -26.23 20.85 0.46
CA SER A 172 -24.86 21.38 0.44
C SER A 172 -24.43 21.85 1.83
N GLY A 173 -23.14 22.15 2.01
CA GLY A 173 -22.65 22.77 3.25
C GLY A 173 -22.64 21.85 4.48
N CYS A 174 -22.54 20.54 4.30
CA CYS A 174 -22.16 19.64 5.38
C CYS A 174 -20.69 19.87 5.77
N LYS A 175 -20.35 19.59 7.03
CA LYS A 175 -18.97 19.51 7.47
C LYS A 175 -18.38 18.16 7.04
N PRO A 176 -17.34 18.12 6.18
CA PRO A 176 -16.71 16.87 5.80
C PRO A 176 -16.08 16.18 7.01
N PHE A 177 -15.98 14.85 6.93
CA PHE A 177 -15.18 14.09 7.90
C PHE A 177 -13.70 14.50 7.81
N PRO A 178 -12.95 14.61 8.94
CA PRO A 178 -11.53 14.95 8.92
C PRO A 178 -10.71 14.03 8.00
N GLU A 179 -9.92 14.60 7.09
CA GLU A 179 -9.18 13.81 6.11
C GLU A 179 -7.89 14.51 5.69
N VAL A 180 -6.89 13.73 5.24
CA VAL A 180 -5.67 14.26 4.63
C VAL A 180 -6.00 14.95 3.30
N GLU A 181 -5.47 16.16 3.11
CA GLU A 181 -5.61 16.87 1.84
C GLU A 181 -4.58 16.38 0.81
N VAL A 182 -5.01 16.29 -0.45
CA VAL A 182 -4.08 16.06 -1.57
C VAL A 182 -3.38 17.35 -1.99
N ASN A 183 -3.98 18.52 -1.73
CA ASN A 183 -3.49 19.84 -2.13
C ASN A 183 -3.15 19.93 -3.63
N VAL A 184 -4.00 19.31 -4.45
CA VAL A 184 -3.94 19.33 -5.92
C VAL A 184 -5.23 19.90 -6.48
N THR A 185 -5.13 20.75 -7.48
CA THR A 185 -6.28 21.28 -8.22
C THR A 185 -6.09 21.13 -9.72
N GLY A 186 -7.19 21.04 -10.46
CA GLY A 186 -7.19 20.94 -11.93
C GLY A 186 -8.08 19.80 -12.43
N ASN A 187 -8.06 19.56 -13.74
CA ASN A 187 -8.91 18.54 -14.36
C ASN A 187 -8.23 17.16 -14.34
N HIS A 188 -8.70 16.27 -13.47
CA HIS A 188 -8.13 14.91 -13.34
C HIS A 188 -8.33 14.05 -14.61
N LEU A 189 -9.25 14.43 -15.52
CA LEU A 189 -9.38 13.78 -16.82
C LEU A 189 -8.11 13.90 -17.68
N ALA A 190 -7.18 14.81 -17.34
CA ALA A 190 -5.86 14.88 -17.97
C ALA A 190 -5.00 13.62 -17.76
N LEU A 191 -5.40 12.73 -16.84
CA LEU A 191 -4.73 11.46 -16.57
C LEU A 191 -5.33 10.28 -17.35
N VAL A 192 -6.47 10.47 -18.01
CA VAL A 192 -7.10 9.46 -18.89
C VAL A 192 -6.21 9.27 -20.12
N GLY A 193 -5.91 8.02 -20.44
CA GLY A 193 -5.05 7.63 -21.55
C GLY A 193 -5.81 6.99 -22.70
N ASP A 194 -5.06 6.53 -23.69
CA ASP A 194 -5.54 5.72 -24.81
C ASP A 194 -4.77 4.40 -24.82
N MET A 195 -5.47 3.26 -24.77
CA MET A 195 -4.82 1.94 -24.79
C MET A 195 -4.03 1.66 -26.06
N THR A 196 -4.26 2.42 -27.14
CA THR A 196 -3.54 2.28 -28.41
C THR A 196 -2.25 3.10 -28.48
N GLN A 197 -2.00 3.93 -27.48
CA GLN A 197 -0.81 4.79 -27.40
C GLN A 197 0.14 4.32 -26.29
N PRO A 198 1.44 4.63 -26.41
CA PRO A 198 2.39 4.46 -25.31
C PRO A 198 1.91 5.20 -24.06
N ILE A 199 2.07 4.58 -22.89
CA ILE A 199 1.71 5.17 -21.60
C ILE A 199 2.71 6.27 -21.25
N ARG A 200 2.20 7.49 -21.02
CA ARG A 200 2.99 8.58 -20.45
C ARG A 200 2.80 8.66 -18.94
N GLY A 201 3.91 8.59 -18.21
CA GLY A 201 3.98 8.60 -16.75
C GLY A 201 5.01 7.62 -16.20
N TYR A 202 5.31 7.75 -14.91
CA TYR A 202 6.39 6.99 -14.30
C TYR A 202 5.89 5.76 -13.54
N ALA A 203 6.81 4.81 -13.34
CA ALA A 203 6.63 3.63 -12.50
C ALA A 203 7.48 3.75 -11.23
N ASP A 204 6.89 3.36 -10.10
CA ASP A 204 7.61 3.01 -8.89
C ASP A 204 7.65 1.49 -8.78
N PRO A 205 8.74 0.84 -9.23
CA PRO A 205 8.83 -0.61 -9.28
C PRO A 205 9.11 -1.25 -7.91
N HIS A 206 9.23 -0.47 -6.82
CA HIS A 206 9.58 -1.01 -5.52
C HIS A 206 8.95 -0.23 -4.37
N THR A 207 7.88 -0.77 -3.77
CA THR A 207 7.16 -0.16 -2.64
C THR A 207 6.70 -1.22 -1.63
N HIS A 208 6.35 -0.81 -0.41
CA HIS A 208 5.96 -1.70 0.70
C HIS A 208 4.68 -1.23 1.42
N ILE A 209 3.58 -1.07 0.69
CA ILE A 209 2.32 -0.49 1.21
C ILE A 209 1.81 -1.21 2.46
N THR A 210 1.98 -2.53 2.52
CA THR A 210 1.46 -3.39 3.60
C THR A 210 2.51 -3.81 4.63
N SER A 211 3.68 -3.20 4.62
CA SER A 211 4.74 -3.43 5.63
C SER A 211 4.32 -3.08 7.06
N TYR A 212 3.15 -2.51 7.31
CA TYR A 212 2.64 -2.41 8.68
C TYR A 212 2.23 -3.75 9.30
N GLU A 213 2.09 -4.81 8.51
CA GLU A 213 1.81 -6.17 9.00
C GLU A 213 3.08 -6.99 9.25
N PHE A 214 4.21 -6.57 8.66
CA PHE A 214 5.55 -7.15 8.83
C PHE A 214 6.01 -7.14 10.30
N MET A 215 6.86 -8.09 10.69
CA MET A 215 7.36 -8.24 12.07
C MET A 215 6.23 -8.31 13.10
N GLY A 216 5.24 -9.17 12.81
CA GLY A 216 4.09 -9.39 13.68
C GLY A 216 3.12 -8.20 13.73
N GLY A 217 3.30 -7.20 12.86
CA GLY A 217 2.55 -5.96 12.84
C GLY A 217 2.79 -5.07 14.06
N LYS A 218 3.97 -5.18 14.68
CA LYS A 218 4.34 -4.47 15.93
C LYS A 218 5.59 -3.61 15.82
N MET A 219 6.21 -3.55 14.65
CA MET A 219 7.37 -2.69 14.42
C MET A 219 6.94 -1.35 13.81
N MET A 220 6.19 -1.42 12.72
CA MET A 220 5.72 -0.26 11.98
C MET A 220 4.42 0.29 12.57
N HIS A 221 4.36 1.59 12.86
CA HIS A 221 3.16 2.26 13.33
C HIS A 221 2.46 3.03 12.22
N GLY A 222 1.13 3.00 12.23
CA GLY A 222 0.29 3.65 11.24
C GLY A 222 -0.15 2.69 10.12
N LYS A 223 -1.23 3.05 9.42
CA LYS A 223 -1.85 2.23 8.39
C LYS A 223 -2.09 3.05 7.12
N PRO A 224 -1.92 2.45 5.92
CA PRO A 224 -2.20 3.14 4.65
C PRO A 224 -3.69 3.45 4.46
N PHE A 225 -4.57 2.77 5.21
CA PHE A 225 -5.99 3.06 5.31
C PHE A 225 -6.56 2.50 6.62
N HIS A 226 -7.75 2.97 7.01
CA HIS A 226 -8.55 2.35 8.06
C HIS A 226 -10.04 2.60 7.79
N PRO A 227 -10.95 1.63 8.02
CA PRO A 227 -12.39 1.83 7.85
C PRO A 227 -12.93 3.08 8.56
N TRP A 228 -12.33 3.46 9.69
CA TRP A 228 -12.74 4.64 10.45
C TRP A 228 -12.00 5.95 10.07
N GLY A 229 -11.17 5.93 9.03
CA GLY A 229 -10.50 7.12 8.51
C GLY A 229 -9.15 7.45 9.16
N VAL A 230 -8.63 8.63 8.82
CA VAL A 230 -7.29 9.08 9.19
C VAL A 230 -7.05 9.12 10.70
N GLU A 231 -8.07 9.49 11.48
CA GLU A 231 -7.98 9.63 12.94
C GLU A 231 -7.56 8.32 13.62
N GLU A 232 -7.85 7.17 13.00
CA GLU A 232 -7.41 5.85 13.47
C GLU A 232 -6.22 5.30 12.70
N ALA A 233 -6.16 5.57 11.39
CA ALA A 233 -5.07 5.09 10.55
C ALA A 233 -3.72 5.65 10.97
N LEU A 234 -3.69 6.93 11.37
CA LEU A 234 -2.46 7.67 11.68
C LEU A 234 -2.47 8.23 13.12
N LYS A 235 -3.15 7.57 14.06
CA LYS A 235 -3.21 7.98 15.48
C LYS A 235 -1.84 7.98 16.17
N ASP A 236 -1.79 8.41 17.43
CA ASP A 236 -0.58 8.40 18.27
C ASP A 236 0.17 7.05 18.26
N SER A 237 1.49 7.09 18.04
CA SER A 237 2.37 5.93 17.99
C SER A 237 2.78 5.37 19.34
N ALA A 238 2.38 6.00 20.45
CA ALA A 238 2.71 5.53 21.80
C ALA A 238 2.17 4.12 22.09
N GLU A 239 1.14 3.66 21.37
CA GLU A 239 0.64 2.28 21.47
C GLU A 239 1.68 1.25 21.02
N ALA A 240 2.38 1.50 19.90
CA ALA A 240 3.39 0.61 19.35
C ALA A 240 4.80 0.92 19.89
N HIS A 241 5.13 2.20 20.02
CA HIS A 241 6.46 2.70 20.33
C HIS A 241 6.62 3.18 21.77
N GLY A 242 5.60 3.03 22.61
CA GLY A 242 5.60 3.48 24.00
C GLY A 242 5.67 5.00 24.16
N PRO A 243 5.55 5.51 25.40
CA PRO A 243 5.63 6.95 25.64
C PRO A 243 6.95 7.52 25.13
N ASN A 244 6.86 8.62 24.37
CA ASN A 244 7.99 9.34 23.75
C ASN A 244 8.89 8.46 22.84
N GLY A 245 8.35 7.41 22.22
CA GLY A 245 9.10 6.54 21.31
C GLY A 245 10.07 5.58 22.02
N SER A 246 9.88 5.38 23.34
CA SER A 246 10.85 4.66 24.17
C SER A 246 11.01 3.16 23.86
N LEU A 247 10.05 2.57 23.15
CA LEU A 247 10.03 1.17 22.73
C LEU A 247 10.38 0.99 21.24
N ASP A 248 10.60 2.06 20.47
CA ASP A 248 11.05 1.94 19.07
C ASP A 248 12.56 1.65 18.98
N ILE A 249 13.00 0.50 19.49
CA ILE A 249 14.43 0.17 19.59
C ILE A 249 15.04 -0.04 18.20
N ILE A 250 14.35 -0.78 17.33
CA ILE A 250 14.84 -1.13 15.99
C ILE A 250 14.80 0.07 15.07
N GLY A 251 13.69 0.83 15.03
CA GLY A 251 13.59 2.05 14.21
C GLY A 251 14.65 3.08 14.60
N ASN A 252 14.79 3.34 15.90
CA ASN A 252 15.80 4.29 16.39
C ASN A 252 17.25 3.85 16.10
N LEU A 253 17.55 2.55 16.18
CA LEU A 253 18.86 2.02 15.82
C LEU A 253 19.14 2.21 14.33
N LEU A 254 18.18 1.87 13.46
CA LEU A 254 18.37 1.92 12.01
C LEU A 254 18.38 3.35 11.46
N ALA A 255 17.52 4.24 11.98
CA ALA A 255 17.39 5.61 11.50
C ALA A 255 18.41 6.59 12.12
N PHE A 256 18.71 6.44 13.41
CA PHE A 256 19.49 7.42 14.19
C PHE A 256 20.78 6.86 14.79
N ASN A 257 21.01 5.54 14.68
CA ASN A 257 22.11 4.86 15.35
C ASN A 257 22.12 5.07 16.87
N ASP A 258 20.93 5.22 17.48
CA ASP A 258 20.77 5.48 18.91
C ASP A 258 19.47 4.87 19.45
N ILE A 259 19.56 3.72 20.12
CA ILE A 259 18.41 3.07 20.78
C ILE A 259 17.75 3.91 21.90
N LYS A 260 18.40 4.99 22.35
CA LYS A 260 17.88 5.91 23.36
C LYS A 260 17.23 7.15 22.75
N HIS A 261 17.16 7.26 21.43
CA HIS A 261 16.45 8.33 20.76
C HIS A 261 14.99 8.40 21.24
N ARG A 262 14.45 9.61 21.39
CA ARG A 262 13.09 9.87 21.88
C ARG A 262 12.48 10.95 21.03
N TYR A 263 11.19 10.83 20.78
CA TYR A 263 10.44 11.73 19.93
C TYR A 263 8.99 11.87 20.40
N ASP A 264 8.29 12.88 19.88
CA ASP A 264 6.87 13.06 20.14
C ASP A 264 6.06 12.07 19.27
N THR A 265 5.33 11.17 19.92
CA THR A 265 4.64 10.06 19.26
C THR A 265 3.31 10.46 18.62
N ARG A 266 2.81 11.67 18.93
CA ARG A 266 1.51 12.13 18.41
C ARG A 266 1.48 12.04 16.90
N GLY A 267 0.43 11.40 16.39
CA GLY A 267 0.11 11.33 14.97
C GLY A 267 -0.90 12.40 14.60
N TRP A 268 -1.92 12.02 13.84
CA TRP A 268 -3.04 12.89 13.47
C TRP A 268 -3.69 13.54 14.71
N PRO A 269 -4.04 14.85 14.66
CA PRO A 269 -3.82 15.78 13.54
C PRO A 269 -2.48 16.52 13.60
N ASP A 270 -1.65 16.32 14.62
CA ASP A 270 -0.55 17.23 14.96
C ASP A 270 0.77 16.92 14.24
N PHE A 271 1.12 15.64 14.11
CA PHE A 271 2.37 15.16 13.49
C PHE A 271 3.64 15.95 13.84
N PRO A 272 3.96 16.21 15.12
CA PRO A 272 5.12 17.01 15.51
C PRO A 272 6.48 16.42 15.10
N PHE A 273 6.53 15.14 14.74
CA PHE A 273 7.78 14.44 14.43
C PHE A 273 7.66 13.55 13.18
N TRP A 274 6.78 12.56 13.23
CA TRP A 274 6.54 11.65 12.11
C TRP A 274 5.30 12.08 11.30
N PRO A 275 5.18 11.71 10.02
CA PRO A 275 6.21 11.06 9.21
C PRO A 275 7.37 12.02 8.86
N ASN A 276 8.58 11.47 8.65
CA ASN A 276 9.74 12.22 8.16
C ASN A 276 10.66 11.30 7.33
N HIS A 277 11.57 11.89 6.54
CA HIS A 277 12.39 11.14 5.56
C HIS A 277 13.40 10.15 6.17
N LYS A 278 13.66 10.21 7.48
CA LYS A 278 14.62 9.32 8.16
C LYS A 278 13.95 8.14 8.85
N GLU A 279 12.68 8.27 9.26
CA GLU A 279 12.01 7.20 10.00
C GLU A 279 11.88 5.92 9.18
N MET A 280 11.99 4.80 9.87
CA MET A 280 11.81 3.46 9.29
C MET A 280 10.72 2.65 9.99
N SER A 281 10.20 3.13 11.12
CA SER A 281 9.22 2.46 11.99
C SER A 281 7.84 3.13 11.98
N HIS A 282 7.64 4.18 11.17
CA HIS A 282 6.33 4.79 10.92
C HIS A 282 5.94 4.65 9.46
N MET A 283 4.65 4.41 9.25
CA MET A 283 4.06 4.26 7.93
C MET A 283 4.21 5.55 7.13
N GLY A 284 4.91 5.47 6.00
CA GLY A 284 5.07 6.53 5.02
C GLY A 284 3.92 6.60 4.01
N TYR A 285 2.97 5.66 4.09
CA TYR A 285 1.79 5.60 3.22
C TYR A 285 0.49 5.98 3.92
N TYR A 286 -0.36 6.65 3.16
CA TYR A 286 -1.77 6.82 3.41
C TYR A 286 -2.45 6.95 2.05
N TYR A 287 -3.69 6.47 1.89
CA TYR A 287 -4.29 6.39 0.55
C TYR A 287 -4.37 7.76 -0.14
N LYS A 288 -4.57 8.86 0.60
CA LYS A 288 -4.52 10.24 0.05
C LYS A 288 -3.11 10.69 -0.33
N TRP A 289 -2.08 10.23 0.39
CA TRP A 289 -0.69 10.46 -0.02
C TRP A 289 -0.36 9.72 -1.32
N ILE A 290 -0.83 8.48 -1.48
CA ILE A 290 -0.70 7.74 -2.74
C ILE A 290 -1.52 8.40 -3.85
N GLU A 291 -2.73 8.89 -3.56
CA GLU A 291 -3.55 9.65 -4.52
C GLU A 291 -2.80 10.89 -5.03
N ARG A 292 -2.13 11.63 -4.14
CA ARG A 292 -1.33 12.80 -4.53
C ARG A 292 -0.18 12.42 -5.48
N ALA A 293 0.52 11.32 -5.23
CA ALA A 293 1.57 10.80 -6.13
C ALA A 293 0.99 10.27 -7.46
N TYR A 294 -0.18 9.64 -7.43
CA TYR A 294 -0.93 9.27 -8.64
C TYR A 294 -1.23 10.50 -9.51
N LEU A 295 -1.71 11.59 -8.88
CA LEU A 295 -2.05 12.82 -9.60
C LEU A 295 -0.82 13.48 -10.27
N SER A 296 0.41 13.23 -9.83
CA SER A 296 1.61 13.74 -10.51
C SER A 296 2.04 12.93 -11.72
N GLY A 297 1.40 11.79 -11.99
CA GLY A 297 1.71 10.93 -13.13
C GLY A 297 2.25 9.55 -12.79
N LEU A 298 2.16 9.09 -11.54
CA LEU A 298 2.44 7.69 -11.20
C LEU A 298 1.38 6.79 -11.84
N ARG A 299 1.82 5.88 -12.73
CA ARG A 299 0.91 4.99 -13.48
C ARG A 299 0.96 3.55 -13.00
N LEU A 300 2.14 3.12 -12.56
CA LEU A 300 2.39 1.77 -12.12
C LEU A 300 3.16 1.80 -10.80
N MET A 301 2.68 1.04 -9.83
CA MET A 301 3.34 0.81 -8.56
C MET A 301 3.46 -0.70 -8.35
N VAL A 302 4.62 -1.20 -7.91
CA VAL A 302 4.77 -2.59 -7.47
C VAL A 302 4.89 -2.61 -5.96
N SER A 303 3.90 -3.19 -5.27
CA SER A 303 3.94 -3.39 -3.82
C SER A 303 4.50 -4.77 -3.52
N HIS A 304 5.71 -4.82 -2.98
CA HIS A 304 6.34 -6.03 -2.49
C HIS A 304 5.80 -6.38 -1.11
N LEU A 305 5.42 -7.64 -0.94
CA LEU A 305 4.95 -8.23 0.30
C LEU A 305 6.18 -8.71 1.06
N VAL A 306 6.48 -8.08 2.19
CA VAL A 306 7.77 -8.24 2.87
C VAL A 306 7.64 -9.03 4.17
N GLU A 307 8.56 -9.98 4.39
CA GLU A 307 8.71 -10.64 5.69
C GLU A 307 10.17 -11.06 5.98
N ASN A 308 10.47 -11.10 7.28
CA ASN A 308 11.73 -11.48 7.87
C ASN A 308 11.44 -12.12 9.24
N GLU A 309 11.28 -13.44 9.22
CA GLU A 309 10.92 -14.25 10.39
C GLU A 309 11.88 -14.02 11.57
N VAL A 310 13.18 -13.87 11.30
CA VAL A 310 14.19 -13.55 12.31
C VAL A 310 13.91 -12.23 12.99
N LEU A 311 13.73 -11.15 12.22
CA LEU A 311 13.46 -9.83 12.80
C LEU A 311 12.15 -9.83 13.58
N CYS A 312 11.14 -10.57 13.11
CA CYS A 312 9.88 -10.77 13.82
C CYS A 312 10.11 -11.42 15.21
N HIS A 313 10.88 -12.50 15.28
CA HIS A 313 11.22 -13.13 16.56
C HIS A 313 12.11 -12.28 17.46
N VAL A 314 13.07 -11.52 16.88
CA VAL A 314 13.88 -10.56 17.63
C VAL A 314 12.99 -9.47 18.24
N GLN A 315 12.05 -8.90 17.47
CA GLN A 315 11.11 -7.88 17.96
C GLN A 315 10.32 -8.38 19.18
N SER A 316 9.84 -9.63 19.15
CA SER A 316 9.14 -10.24 20.29
C SER A 316 9.96 -10.29 21.58
N THR A 317 11.29 -10.41 21.45
CA THR A 317 12.22 -10.55 22.58
C THR A 317 12.70 -9.19 23.09
N VAL A 318 13.02 -8.27 22.19
CA VAL A 318 13.58 -6.96 22.56
C VAL A 318 12.52 -5.97 23.03
N ASN A 319 11.26 -6.16 22.61
CA ASN A 319 10.17 -5.26 22.95
C ASN A 319 8.87 -6.04 23.31
N PRO A 320 8.85 -6.80 24.41
CA PRO A 320 7.67 -7.55 24.84
C PRO A 320 6.48 -6.64 25.19
N GLY A 321 6.74 -5.35 25.49
CA GLY A 321 5.70 -4.37 25.80
C GLY A 321 4.84 -4.00 24.59
N SER A 322 5.40 -3.97 23.38
CA SER A 322 4.64 -3.77 22.14
C SER A 322 4.09 -5.08 21.56
N TRP A 323 4.57 -6.24 22.03
CA TRP A 323 4.23 -7.56 21.51
C TRP A 323 2.88 -8.11 22.00
N ILE A 324 1.83 -7.29 21.94
CA ILE A 324 0.47 -7.64 22.35
C ILE A 324 -0.36 -7.98 21.11
N ASN A 325 -0.92 -9.19 21.06
CA ASN A 325 -1.69 -9.71 19.91
C ASN A 325 -0.95 -9.53 18.57
N PRO A 326 0.25 -10.11 18.41
CA PRO A 326 1.02 -10.05 17.17
C PRO A 326 0.38 -10.90 16.07
N ASN A 327 0.66 -10.53 14.82
CA ASN A 327 0.46 -11.40 13.66
C ASN A 327 1.46 -12.58 13.70
N SER A 328 1.24 -13.57 12.83
CA SER A 328 2.17 -14.68 12.61
C SER A 328 3.52 -14.16 12.14
N CYS A 329 4.62 -14.72 12.68
CA CYS A 329 5.97 -14.50 12.14
C CYS A 329 6.27 -15.42 10.94
N ASN A 330 5.39 -16.38 10.62
CA ASN A 330 5.60 -17.24 9.47
C ASN A 330 5.50 -16.43 8.17
N THR A 331 6.49 -16.60 7.30
CA THR A 331 6.60 -15.85 6.03
C THR A 331 5.35 -15.94 5.17
N MET A 332 4.81 -17.15 4.93
CA MET A 332 3.64 -17.31 4.06
C MET A 332 2.34 -16.80 4.70
N ASP A 333 2.19 -16.89 6.02
CA ASP A 333 1.04 -16.29 6.72
C ASP A 333 1.05 -14.76 6.62
N SER A 334 2.22 -14.14 6.78
CA SER A 334 2.41 -12.70 6.61
C SER A 334 2.08 -12.26 5.17
N ILE A 335 2.57 -12.99 4.17
CA ILE A 335 2.26 -12.74 2.75
C ILE A 335 0.75 -12.79 2.50
N ARG A 336 0.04 -13.81 3.00
CA ARG A 336 -1.43 -13.93 2.86
C ARG A 336 -2.16 -12.75 3.48
N LEU A 337 -1.76 -12.36 4.69
CA LEU A 337 -2.35 -11.21 5.38
C LEU A 337 -2.14 -9.92 4.59
N GLN A 338 -0.93 -9.68 4.10
CA GLN A 338 -0.62 -8.49 3.32
C GLN A 338 -1.40 -8.44 1.99
N ILE A 339 -1.58 -9.57 1.29
CA ILE A 339 -2.47 -9.66 0.11
C ILE A 339 -3.91 -9.28 0.48
N GLN A 340 -4.42 -9.79 1.61
CA GLN A 340 -5.74 -9.40 2.10
C GLN A 340 -5.83 -7.89 2.33
N ARG A 341 -4.80 -7.27 2.93
CA ARG A 341 -4.77 -5.82 3.19
C ARG A 341 -4.76 -4.97 1.92
N LEU A 342 -4.05 -5.39 0.87
CA LEU A 342 -4.10 -4.70 -0.42
C LEU A 342 -5.51 -4.74 -1.05
N ASN A 343 -6.21 -5.87 -0.95
CA ASN A 343 -7.59 -5.98 -1.42
C ASN A 343 -8.55 -5.12 -0.59
N GLU A 344 -8.42 -5.14 0.73
CA GLU A 344 -9.20 -4.27 1.62
C GLU A 344 -8.94 -2.77 1.36
N MET A 345 -7.70 -2.40 1.05
CA MET A 345 -7.35 -1.03 0.68
C MET A 345 -8.04 -0.60 -0.62
N GLN A 346 -8.02 -1.45 -1.63
CA GLN A 346 -8.74 -1.20 -2.88
C GLN A 346 -10.23 -1.01 -2.64
N ASP A 347 -10.85 -1.91 -1.86
CA ASP A 347 -12.28 -1.81 -1.52
C ASP A 347 -12.60 -0.56 -0.69
N TYR A 348 -11.70 -0.15 0.20
CA TYR A 348 -11.83 1.09 0.95
C TYR A 348 -11.81 2.31 0.02
N ILE A 349 -10.84 2.39 -0.89
CA ILE A 349 -10.71 3.49 -1.86
C ILE A 349 -11.92 3.51 -2.81
N ASP A 350 -12.37 2.34 -3.28
CA ASP A 350 -13.57 2.18 -4.08
C ASP A 350 -14.82 2.67 -3.32
N ALA A 351 -14.96 2.34 -2.03
CA ALA A 351 -16.06 2.81 -1.20
C ALA A 351 -16.04 4.35 -1.06
N GLN A 352 -14.86 4.96 -0.86
CA GLN A 352 -14.72 6.43 -0.84
C GLN A 352 -15.11 7.08 -2.18
N ALA A 353 -14.90 6.37 -3.30
CA ALA A 353 -15.18 6.82 -4.66
C ALA A 353 -16.61 6.50 -5.15
N GLY A 354 -17.48 5.97 -4.27
CA GLY A 354 -18.88 5.71 -4.59
C GLY A 354 -19.19 4.32 -5.11
N GLY A 355 -18.25 3.38 -5.04
CA GLY A 355 -18.50 1.96 -5.32
C GLY A 355 -17.35 1.20 -5.96
N LYS A 356 -17.55 -0.11 -6.12
CA LYS A 356 -16.56 -1.03 -6.66
C LYS A 356 -16.06 -0.58 -8.03
N GLY A 357 -14.74 -0.56 -8.21
CA GLY A 357 -14.07 -0.16 -9.45
C GLY A 357 -14.02 1.34 -9.72
N LYS A 358 -14.60 2.19 -8.86
CA LYS A 358 -14.64 3.64 -9.05
C LYS A 358 -13.39 4.35 -8.50
N GLY A 359 -12.64 3.71 -7.62
CA GLY A 359 -11.41 4.23 -7.04
C GLY A 359 -10.24 4.27 -8.04
N PHE A 360 -9.25 5.11 -7.74
CA PHE A 360 -8.05 5.28 -8.57
C PHE A 360 -7.04 4.12 -8.43
N PHE A 361 -7.10 3.34 -7.35
CA PHE A 361 -6.14 2.28 -7.03
C PHE A 361 -6.64 0.93 -7.51
N ARG A 362 -5.95 0.26 -8.45
CA ARG A 362 -6.38 -1.03 -8.99
C ARG A 362 -5.28 -2.07 -8.92
N LEU A 363 -5.54 -3.16 -8.22
CA LEU A 363 -4.71 -4.37 -8.28
C LEU A 363 -4.81 -5.00 -9.66
N VAL A 364 -3.66 -5.27 -10.28
CA VAL A 364 -3.55 -5.88 -11.61
C VAL A 364 -2.63 -7.10 -11.59
N SER A 365 -2.85 -8.02 -12.52
CA SER A 365 -2.09 -9.27 -12.62
C SER A 365 -1.67 -9.65 -14.04
N SER A 366 -1.93 -8.77 -15.01
CA SER A 366 -1.46 -8.87 -16.40
C SER A 366 -1.14 -7.46 -16.96
N PRO A 367 -0.26 -7.34 -17.96
CA PRO A 367 0.03 -6.08 -18.63
C PRO A 367 -1.21 -5.54 -19.36
N SER A 368 -2.07 -6.40 -19.91
CA SER A 368 -3.32 -5.99 -20.55
C SER A 368 -4.27 -5.31 -19.56
N GLN A 369 -4.39 -5.85 -18.34
CA GLN A 369 -5.16 -5.24 -17.27
C GLN A 369 -4.54 -3.91 -16.81
N ALA A 370 -3.20 -3.85 -16.71
CA ALA A 370 -2.48 -2.61 -16.39
C ALA A 370 -2.76 -1.51 -17.42
N ARG A 371 -2.66 -1.82 -18.72
CA ARG A 371 -2.98 -0.87 -19.80
C ARG A 371 -4.43 -0.38 -19.72
N GLN A 372 -5.38 -1.30 -19.51
CA GLN A 372 -6.78 -0.93 -19.36
C GLN A 372 -6.98 0.06 -18.20
N VAL A 373 -6.52 -0.31 -17.00
CA VAL A 373 -6.61 0.51 -15.79
C VAL A 373 -6.01 1.90 -16.02
N ILE A 374 -4.81 1.96 -16.59
CA ILE A 374 -4.11 3.22 -16.83
C ILE A 374 -4.86 4.08 -17.85
N SER A 375 -5.40 3.48 -18.92
CA SER A 375 -6.20 4.21 -19.91
C SER A 375 -7.48 4.82 -19.32
N GLU A 376 -8.06 4.19 -18.29
CA GLU A 376 -9.23 4.72 -17.57
C GLU A 376 -8.89 5.91 -16.65
N GLY A 377 -7.63 6.36 -16.60
CA GLY A 377 -7.18 7.38 -15.67
C GLY A 377 -7.16 6.85 -14.24
N LYS A 378 -6.60 5.66 -14.04
CA LYS A 378 -6.37 5.02 -12.74
C LYS A 378 -4.92 4.55 -12.64
N MET A 379 -4.49 4.19 -11.44
CA MET A 379 -3.17 3.65 -11.15
C MET A 379 -3.21 2.13 -11.10
N ALA A 380 -2.32 1.49 -11.86
CA ALA A 380 -2.10 0.05 -11.80
C ALA A 380 -1.17 -0.30 -10.63
N VAL A 381 -1.55 -1.30 -9.85
CA VAL A 381 -0.78 -1.78 -8.70
C VAL A 381 -0.53 -3.26 -8.86
N LEU A 382 0.73 -3.64 -8.94
CA LEU A 382 1.17 -5.02 -9.07
C LEU A 382 1.67 -5.55 -7.73
N MET A 383 1.41 -6.82 -7.44
CA MET A 383 1.93 -7.46 -6.24
C MET A 383 3.22 -8.21 -6.54
N GLY A 384 4.24 -7.97 -5.71
CA GLY A 384 5.48 -8.72 -5.67
C GLY A 384 5.73 -9.35 -4.29
N VAL A 385 6.71 -10.23 -4.16
CA VAL A 385 7.12 -10.82 -2.87
C VAL A 385 8.62 -10.59 -2.67
N GLU A 386 8.96 -9.92 -1.58
CA GLU A 386 10.34 -9.69 -1.13
C GLU A 386 10.50 -10.25 0.28
N ALA A 387 10.73 -11.56 0.39
CA ALA A 387 10.98 -12.22 1.65
C ALA A 387 12.30 -12.98 1.62
N SER A 388 13.00 -13.03 2.75
CA SER A 388 14.26 -13.79 2.83
C SER A 388 14.02 -15.30 2.73
N GLU A 389 12.85 -15.76 3.19
CA GLU A 389 12.48 -17.16 3.29
C GLU A 389 11.18 -17.44 2.51
N THR A 390 11.04 -16.84 1.32
CA THR A 390 9.89 -17.07 0.41
C THR A 390 9.57 -18.57 0.28
N PHE A 391 8.28 -18.92 0.36
CA PHE A 391 7.77 -20.30 0.41
C PHE A 391 8.13 -21.10 1.68
N ASN A 392 8.57 -20.43 2.75
CA ASN A 392 9.15 -21.06 3.94
C ASN A 392 10.34 -21.95 3.56
N CYS A 393 11.25 -21.39 2.75
CA CYS A 393 12.45 -22.07 2.27
C CYS A 393 13.74 -21.58 2.96
N GLY A 394 13.65 -21.14 4.22
CA GLY A 394 14.82 -20.81 5.04
C GLY A 394 15.70 -22.03 5.29
N LYS A 395 16.97 -21.84 5.67
CA LYS A 395 17.91 -22.97 5.88
C LYS A 395 17.46 -23.95 6.96
N LYS A 396 16.59 -23.51 7.88
CA LYS A 396 16.02 -24.32 8.97
C LYS A 396 14.71 -25.02 8.61
N ASP A 397 14.15 -24.71 7.45
CA ASP A 397 12.86 -25.24 6.99
C ASP A 397 12.99 -26.51 6.15
N VAL A 398 11.83 -27.09 5.80
CA VAL A 398 11.74 -28.13 4.77
C VAL A 398 11.43 -27.47 3.43
N CYS A 399 12.44 -27.37 2.56
CA CYS A 399 12.28 -26.87 1.20
C CYS A 399 12.59 -27.96 0.18
N ASN A 400 11.66 -28.20 -0.74
CA ASN A 400 11.87 -29.06 -1.89
C ASN A 400 11.02 -28.56 -3.05
N ARG A 401 11.12 -29.22 -4.20
CA ARG A 401 10.41 -28.79 -5.41
C ARG A 401 8.89 -28.81 -5.27
N ALA A 402 8.34 -29.76 -4.52
CA ALA A 402 6.90 -29.84 -4.29
C ALA A 402 6.41 -28.68 -3.41
N THR A 403 7.14 -28.32 -2.36
CA THR A 403 6.78 -27.16 -1.51
C THR A 403 6.91 -25.85 -2.27
N ILE A 404 7.97 -25.70 -3.07
CA ILE A 404 8.14 -24.55 -3.98
C ILE A 404 6.97 -24.46 -4.97
N GLU A 405 6.59 -25.55 -5.64
CA GLU A 405 5.51 -25.53 -6.63
C GLU A 405 4.16 -25.21 -5.98
N VAL A 406 3.87 -25.73 -4.77
CA VAL A 406 2.67 -25.37 -4.02
C VAL A 406 2.65 -23.88 -3.67
N GLY A 407 3.73 -23.36 -3.07
CA GLY A 407 3.82 -21.96 -2.68
C GLY A 407 3.79 -21.00 -3.87
N LEU A 408 4.46 -21.35 -4.98
CA LEU A 408 4.48 -20.57 -6.21
C LEU A 408 3.09 -20.53 -6.86
N ASN A 409 2.38 -21.64 -6.92
CA ASN A 409 1.00 -21.67 -7.42
C ASN A 409 0.06 -20.85 -6.53
N GLU A 410 0.20 -20.95 -5.21
CA GLU A 410 -0.62 -20.19 -4.27
C GLU A 410 -0.49 -18.67 -4.49
N ILE A 411 0.73 -18.13 -4.50
CA ILE A 411 0.92 -16.68 -4.69
C ILE A 411 0.53 -16.23 -6.10
N TYR A 412 0.74 -17.08 -7.10
CA TYR A 412 0.32 -16.80 -8.47
C TYR A 412 -1.21 -16.71 -8.58
N ASP A 413 -1.94 -17.60 -7.93
CA ASP A 413 -3.41 -17.61 -7.90
C ASP A 413 -3.96 -16.39 -7.14
N PHE A 414 -3.22 -15.86 -6.17
CA PHE A 414 -3.52 -14.58 -5.53
C PHE A 414 -3.21 -13.35 -6.39
N GLY A 415 -2.56 -13.53 -7.55
CA GLY A 415 -2.24 -12.43 -8.47
C GLY A 415 -0.83 -11.85 -8.33
N VAL A 416 0.04 -12.44 -7.51
CA VAL A 416 1.46 -12.05 -7.44
C VAL A 416 2.16 -12.39 -8.75
N ARG A 417 3.00 -11.48 -9.25
CA ARG A 417 3.72 -11.65 -10.53
C ARG A 417 5.20 -11.33 -10.48
N VAL A 418 5.70 -10.83 -9.36
CA VAL A 418 7.11 -10.50 -9.16
C VAL A 418 7.61 -11.22 -7.90
N VAL A 419 8.77 -11.88 -7.95
CA VAL A 419 9.31 -12.57 -6.76
C VAL A 419 10.81 -12.38 -6.69
N PHE A 420 11.29 -12.09 -5.48
CA PHE A 420 12.69 -12.22 -5.09
C PHE A 420 12.99 -13.68 -4.69
N PRO A 421 13.86 -14.40 -5.41
CA PRO A 421 14.28 -15.75 -5.02
C PRO A 421 15.08 -15.78 -3.70
N THR A 422 15.76 -14.68 -3.39
CA THR A 422 16.48 -14.43 -2.14
C THR A 422 16.45 -12.93 -1.85
N HIS A 423 16.56 -12.58 -0.57
CA HIS A 423 16.59 -11.20 -0.10
C HIS A 423 17.78 -11.03 0.86
N LYS A 424 17.58 -10.51 2.09
CA LYS A 424 18.66 -10.15 3.02
C LYS A 424 19.47 -11.32 3.58
N PHE A 425 18.99 -12.56 3.47
CA PHE A 425 19.65 -13.76 4.02
C PHE A 425 19.72 -14.90 3.01
N ASP A 426 20.70 -15.78 3.20
CA ASP A 426 20.79 -17.03 2.44
C ASP A 426 19.64 -17.97 2.79
N ASN A 427 19.12 -18.65 1.78
CA ASN A 427 18.05 -19.62 1.96
C ASN A 427 18.36 -20.91 1.17
N GLN A 428 17.42 -21.85 1.08
CA GLN A 428 17.63 -23.10 0.34
C GLN A 428 17.57 -22.92 -1.19
N ILE A 429 17.13 -21.75 -1.67
CA ILE A 429 16.97 -21.39 -3.08
C ILE A 429 18.26 -20.73 -3.61
N ALA A 430 18.82 -19.77 -2.89
CA ALA A 430 19.96 -18.98 -3.35
C ALA A 430 20.77 -18.33 -2.21
N GLY A 431 22.02 -17.99 -2.54
CA GLY A 431 22.83 -17.07 -1.75
C GLY A 431 22.51 -15.61 -2.03
N SER A 432 22.44 -14.82 -0.97
CA SER A 432 22.12 -13.39 -0.98
C SER A 432 23.38 -12.51 -1.12
N ARG A 433 23.20 -11.22 -1.43
CA ARG A 433 24.25 -10.21 -1.33
C ARG A 433 24.63 -10.04 0.12
N VAL A 434 25.93 -10.04 0.40
CA VAL A 434 26.44 -9.95 1.77
C VAL A 434 26.24 -8.54 2.33
N GLU A 435 25.74 -8.48 3.57
CA GLU A 435 25.55 -7.26 4.33
C GLU A 435 26.09 -7.45 5.76
N HIS A 436 26.64 -6.38 6.31
CA HIS A 436 27.36 -6.38 7.58
C HIS A 436 26.50 -6.12 8.80
N GLU A 437 27.17 -6.07 9.96
CA GLU A 437 26.60 -5.55 11.20
C GLU A 437 25.31 -6.30 11.53
N PHE A 438 24.21 -5.59 11.69
CA PHE A 438 22.95 -6.13 12.16
C PHE A 438 22.41 -7.21 11.21
N ILE A 439 22.66 -7.08 9.91
CA ILE A 439 22.20 -8.06 8.92
C ILE A 439 23.02 -9.35 8.98
N ASN A 440 24.33 -9.28 9.25
CA ASN A 440 25.13 -10.50 9.43
C ASN A 440 24.73 -11.29 10.69
N ILE A 441 24.26 -10.60 11.73
CA ILE A 441 23.66 -11.24 12.91
C ILE A 441 22.31 -11.87 12.55
N GLY A 442 21.49 -11.17 11.77
CA GLY A 442 20.25 -11.73 11.21
C GLY A 442 20.50 -13.00 10.39
N GLN A 443 21.56 -13.01 9.59
CA GLN A 443 22.02 -14.17 8.81
C GLN A 443 22.36 -15.36 9.73
N LEU A 444 23.10 -15.14 10.81
CA LEU A 444 23.35 -16.18 11.83
C LEU A 444 22.04 -16.72 12.42
N LEU A 445 21.11 -15.84 12.75
CA LEU A 445 19.84 -16.23 13.35
C LEU A 445 18.92 -16.96 12.36
N SER A 446 18.93 -16.61 11.08
CA SER A 446 18.16 -17.30 10.03
C SER A 446 18.78 -18.66 9.71
N THR A 447 20.10 -18.68 9.48
CA THR A 447 20.76 -19.83 8.84
C THR A 447 21.56 -20.72 9.77
N GLY A 448 21.93 -20.22 10.95
CA GLY A 448 22.85 -20.89 11.88
C GLY A 448 24.32 -20.58 11.62
N TYR A 449 24.66 -19.74 10.64
CA TYR A 449 26.03 -19.32 10.35
C TYR A 449 26.09 -17.83 9.96
N PHE A 450 27.18 -17.14 10.28
CA PHE A 450 27.46 -15.80 9.71
C PHE A 450 27.78 -15.92 8.23
N PHE A 451 27.56 -14.87 7.43
CA PHE A 451 27.86 -14.89 5.99
C PHE A 451 29.23 -15.50 5.72
N GLU A 452 29.23 -16.56 4.91
CA GLU A 452 30.45 -17.20 4.45
C GLU A 452 30.88 -16.52 3.15
N THR A 453 32.07 -15.95 3.15
CA THR A 453 32.51 -15.03 2.10
C THR A 453 33.72 -15.56 1.35
N LYS A 454 33.81 -15.24 0.07
CA LYS A 454 34.98 -15.40 -0.79
C LYS A 454 35.42 -14.05 -1.36
N GLU A 455 36.64 -13.98 -1.92
CA GLU A 455 37.06 -12.82 -2.70
C GLU A 455 36.11 -12.65 -3.90
N CYS A 456 35.58 -11.45 -4.08
CA CYS A 456 34.83 -11.07 -5.27
C CYS A 456 35.69 -11.25 -6.53
N ASP A 457 35.07 -11.63 -7.65
CA ASP A 457 35.80 -11.74 -8.90
C ASP A 457 36.38 -10.39 -9.37
N LEU A 458 37.21 -10.42 -10.42
CA LEU A 458 37.87 -9.22 -10.94
C LEU A 458 36.88 -8.18 -11.52
N GLN A 459 35.63 -8.55 -11.79
CA GLN A 459 34.62 -7.68 -12.37
C GLN A 459 33.67 -7.08 -11.33
N THR A 460 33.54 -7.74 -10.18
CA THR A 460 32.61 -7.43 -9.11
C THR A 460 33.25 -6.47 -8.12
N GLY A 461 32.62 -5.32 -7.94
CA GLY A 461 32.89 -4.37 -6.89
C GLY A 461 31.91 -4.55 -5.74
N THR A 462 32.35 -4.22 -4.54
CA THR A 462 31.48 -4.09 -3.37
C THR A 462 31.97 -2.91 -2.53
N ASP A 463 31.03 -2.17 -1.96
CA ASP A 463 31.27 -1.13 -0.96
C ASP A 463 31.32 -1.71 0.47
N LYS A 464 31.16 -3.04 0.61
CA LYS A 464 31.03 -3.74 1.90
C LYS A 464 32.31 -4.50 2.23
N HIS A 465 33.02 -4.06 3.28
CA HIS A 465 34.26 -4.67 3.77
C HIS A 465 34.05 -5.42 5.08
N PHE A 466 34.12 -6.77 5.01
CA PHE A 466 34.34 -7.72 6.12
C PHE A 466 35.13 -7.14 7.31
N TYR A 467 34.61 -6.95 8.53
CA TYR A 467 35.43 -6.69 9.73
C TYR A 467 35.19 -7.78 10.79
N PRO A 468 36.21 -8.20 11.55
CA PRO A 468 36.02 -9.13 12.67
C PRO A 468 35.08 -8.58 13.75
N GLY A 469 34.06 -9.34 14.09
CA GLY A 469 33.08 -9.02 15.12
C GLY A 469 32.14 -7.85 14.84
N PHE A 470 31.53 -7.33 15.91
CA PHE A 470 30.47 -6.31 15.87
C PHE A 470 30.79 -5.17 16.86
N PRO A 471 31.75 -4.30 16.54
CA PRO A 471 32.31 -3.35 17.52
C PRO A 471 31.28 -2.35 18.06
N LEU A 472 30.30 -1.96 17.24
CA LEU A 472 29.27 -0.98 17.60
C LEU A 472 28.01 -1.66 18.17
N ILE A 473 27.37 -2.54 17.39
CA ILE A 473 26.10 -3.16 17.79
C ILE A 473 26.26 -4.36 18.72
N GLY A 474 27.45 -4.98 18.76
CA GLY A 474 27.75 -6.12 19.63
C GLY A 474 27.67 -5.82 21.11
N GLN A 475 27.70 -4.53 21.47
CA GLN A 475 27.57 -4.06 22.86
C GLN A 475 26.11 -3.90 23.30
N LEU A 476 25.14 -3.96 22.37
CA LEU A 476 23.73 -3.88 22.70
C LEU A 476 23.34 -5.10 23.54
N PRO A 477 22.66 -4.96 24.70
CA PRO A 477 22.45 -6.07 25.64
C PRO A 477 21.86 -7.35 25.01
N PHE A 478 20.89 -7.19 24.10
CA PHE A 478 20.26 -8.34 23.42
C PHE A 478 21.21 -8.99 22.41
N ILE A 479 21.91 -8.20 21.60
CA ILE A 479 22.92 -8.70 20.65
C ILE A 479 24.04 -9.39 21.40
N LYS A 480 24.56 -8.76 22.46
CA LYS A 480 25.59 -9.32 23.32
C LYS A 480 25.16 -10.67 23.88
N THR A 481 23.91 -10.79 24.35
CA THR A 481 23.38 -12.07 24.84
C THR A 481 23.37 -13.14 23.74
N ILE A 482 22.99 -12.78 22.51
CA ILE A 482 23.03 -13.70 21.37
C ILE A 482 24.47 -14.12 21.06
N LEU A 483 25.39 -13.17 20.94
CA LEU A 483 26.81 -13.41 20.64
C LEU A 483 27.51 -14.23 21.73
N ASP A 484 27.26 -13.91 23.00
CA ASP A 484 27.78 -14.66 24.16
C ASP A 484 27.22 -16.09 24.21
N ALA A 485 25.96 -16.29 23.80
CA ALA A 485 25.33 -17.62 23.77
C ALA A 485 25.86 -18.52 22.66
N VAL A 486 26.30 -17.95 21.53
CA VAL A 486 26.86 -18.73 20.43
C VAL A 486 28.37 -18.92 20.53
N ASP A 487 29.07 -18.17 21.39
CA ASP A 487 30.56 -18.15 21.53
C ASP A 487 31.28 -18.02 20.16
N LEU A 488 30.65 -17.29 19.22
CA LEU A 488 31.13 -17.11 17.87
C LEU A 488 31.44 -15.64 17.61
N ASN A 489 32.69 -15.37 17.22
CA ASN A 489 33.11 -14.08 16.69
C ASN A 489 33.60 -14.29 15.24
N PRO A 490 32.84 -13.88 14.22
CA PRO A 490 33.20 -14.20 12.84
C PRO A 490 34.53 -13.53 12.49
N GLN A 491 35.40 -14.31 11.83
CA GLN A 491 36.68 -13.83 11.33
C GLN A 491 36.57 -13.64 9.83
N TYR A 492 36.91 -12.45 9.37
CA TYR A 492 36.87 -12.05 7.97
C TYR A 492 38.24 -11.56 7.53
N ASP A 493 38.65 -11.91 6.31
CA ASP A 493 39.91 -11.44 5.74
C ASP A 493 39.72 -10.02 5.20
N GLU A 494 40.10 -9.03 6.01
CA GLU A 494 39.98 -7.61 5.66
C GLU A 494 40.74 -7.21 4.39
N SER A 495 41.67 -8.05 3.89
CA SER A 495 42.45 -7.75 2.69
C SER A 495 41.69 -7.98 1.38
N ILE A 496 40.50 -8.61 1.43
CA ILE A 496 39.69 -8.93 0.24
C ILE A 496 38.39 -8.13 0.17
N LEU A 497 37.84 -8.07 -1.05
CA LEU A 497 36.45 -7.68 -1.28
C LEU A 497 35.55 -8.89 -1.03
N HIS A 498 34.55 -8.73 -0.17
CA HIS A 498 33.75 -9.85 0.31
C HIS A 498 32.51 -10.04 -0.56
N CYS A 499 32.39 -11.21 -1.16
CA CYS A 499 31.21 -11.67 -1.87
C CYS A 499 30.71 -12.97 -1.23
N ASN A 500 29.41 -13.23 -1.31
CA ASN A 500 28.87 -14.49 -0.79
C ASN A 500 29.50 -15.67 -1.54
N GLN A 501 29.90 -16.72 -0.81
CA GLN A 501 30.38 -17.94 -1.45
C GLN A 501 29.25 -18.79 -2.03
N HIS A 502 28.01 -18.57 -1.59
CA HIS A 502 26.82 -19.30 -2.03
C HIS A 502 26.20 -18.65 -3.28
N GLY A 503 25.93 -19.48 -4.29
CA GLY A 503 25.22 -19.11 -5.51
C GLY A 503 23.78 -19.64 -5.56
N LEU A 504 23.21 -19.70 -6.76
CA LEU A 504 21.89 -20.31 -6.99
C LEU A 504 21.97 -21.83 -6.76
N SER A 505 21.05 -22.38 -5.98
CA SER A 505 20.98 -23.83 -5.75
C SER A 505 20.22 -24.55 -6.87
N THR A 506 20.24 -25.88 -6.90
CA THR A 506 19.38 -26.67 -7.83
C THR A 506 17.88 -26.41 -7.60
N LEU A 507 17.47 -26.08 -6.37
CA LEU A 507 16.09 -25.64 -6.09
C LEU A 507 15.84 -24.23 -6.64
N GLY A 508 16.84 -23.35 -6.58
CA GLY A 508 16.80 -22.02 -7.20
C GLY A 508 16.71 -22.07 -8.72
N GLU A 509 17.51 -22.91 -9.38
CA GLU A 509 17.43 -23.14 -10.82
C GLU A 509 16.03 -23.63 -11.21
N TYR A 510 15.46 -24.55 -10.42
CA TYR A 510 14.08 -25.01 -10.61
C TYR A 510 13.08 -23.86 -10.47
N LEU A 511 13.13 -23.10 -9.37
CA LEU A 511 12.23 -21.96 -9.16
C LEU A 511 12.30 -20.94 -10.30
N VAL A 512 13.50 -20.55 -10.71
CA VAL A 512 13.71 -19.56 -11.79
C VAL A 512 13.10 -20.05 -13.10
N ASN A 513 13.34 -21.30 -13.49
CA ASN A 513 12.72 -21.87 -14.68
C ASN A 513 11.19 -21.92 -14.54
N ARG A 514 10.65 -22.31 -13.38
CA ARG A 514 9.20 -22.33 -13.13
C ARG A 514 8.57 -20.94 -13.16
N MET A 515 9.25 -19.91 -12.68
CA MET A 515 8.82 -18.52 -12.79
C MET A 515 8.74 -18.09 -14.27
N ILE A 516 9.73 -18.43 -15.09
CA ILE A 516 9.73 -18.15 -16.54
C ILE A 516 8.58 -18.90 -17.24
N ASP A 517 8.35 -20.17 -16.88
CA ASP A 517 7.22 -20.95 -17.42
C ASP A 517 5.87 -20.31 -17.05
N LYS A 518 5.76 -19.78 -15.82
CA LYS A 518 4.59 -19.06 -15.32
C LYS A 518 4.52 -17.59 -15.74
N LYS A 519 5.47 -17.11 -16.54
CA LYS A 519 5.54 -15.70 -17.00
C LYS A 519 5.64 -14.70 -15.84
N MET A 520 6.23 -15.12 -14.72
CA MET A 520 6.50 -14.27 -13.57
C MET A 520 7.82 -13.54 -13.75
N MET A 521 7.88 -12.30 -13.26
CA MET A 521 9.08 -11.48 -13.26
C MET A 521 9.98 -11.86 -12.08
N ILE A 522 11.29 -11.88 -12.34
CA ILE A 522 12.34 -12.26 -11.39
C ILE A 522 13.04 -10.98 -10.94
N GLU A 523 12.98 -10.70 -9.64
CA GLU A 523 13.78 -9.63 -9.04
C GLU A 523 15.20 -10.10 -8.79
N MET A 524 16.16 -9.32 -9.28
CA MET A 524 17.59 -9.61 -9.28
C MET A 524 18.33 -8.90 -8.13
N ASP A 525 17.67 -7.93 -7.51
CA ASP A 525 18.21 -7.23 -6.36
C ASP A 525 18.41 -8.19 -5.18
N HIS A 526 19.41 -7.90 -4.34
CA HIS A 526 19.86 -8.73 -3.21
C HIS A 526 20.42 -10.11 -3.53
N MET A 527 20.56 -10.50 -4.80
CA MET A 527 21.28 -11.72 -5.15
C MET A 527 22.79 -11.59 -4.95
N SER A 528 23.44 -12.68 -4.54
CA SER A 528 24.90 -12.78 -4.64
C SER A 528 25.36 -12.65 -6.11
N PRO A 529 26.62 -12.27 -6.38
CA PRO A 529 27.12 -12.19 -7.75
C PRO A 529 26.98 -13.51 -8.52
N ASP A 530 27.25 -14.64 -7.86
CA ASP A 530 27.13 -15.98 -8.43
C ASP A 530 25.66 -16.31 -8.73
N THR A 531 24.75 -16.07 -7.78
CA THR A 531 23.30 -16.24 -7.98
C THR A 531 22.83 -15.43 -9.18
N ALA A 532 23.15 -14.13 -9.21
CA ALA A 532 22.75 -13.25 -10.30
C ALA A 532 23.31 -13.69 -11.66
N THR A 533 24.54 -14.23 -11.68
CA THR A 533 25.16 -14.76 -12.90
C THR A 533 24.39 -15.96 -13.43
N THR A 534 24.12 -16.96 -12.58
CA THR A 534 23.39 -18.17 -12.98
C THR A 534 21.96 -17.87 -13.41
N VAL A 535 21.25 -16.95 -12.71
CA VAL A 535 19.92 -16.52 -13.13
C VAL A 535 19.97 -15.88 -14.51
N MET A 536 20.95 -15.00 -14.77
CA MET A 536 21.10 -14.38 -16.09
C MET A 536 21.48 -15.40 -17.18
N ASP A 537 22.27 -16.43 -16.86
CA ASP A 537 22.57 -17.53 -17.80
C ASP A 537 21.29 -18.26 -18.22
N ILE A 538 20.40 -18.56 -17.26
CA ILE A 538 19.07 -19.12 -17.54
C ILE A 538 18.25 -18.15 -18.40
N VAL A 539 18.17 -16.88 -18.01
CA VAL A 539 17.35 -15.86 -18.68
C VAL A 539 17.76 -15.66 -20.14
N GLU A 540 19.06 -15.58 -20.42
CA GLU A 540 19.59 -15.45 -21.79
C GLU A 540 19.32 -16.70 -22.62
N GLN A 541 19.50 -17.90 -22.05
CA GLN A 541 19.18 -19.15 -22.74
C GLN A 541 17.67 -19.30 -23.00
N ARG A 542 16.82 -18.80 -22.09
CA ARG A 542 15.36 -18.76 -22.23
C ARG A 542 14.87 -17.60 -23.09
N GLN A 543 15.75 -16.70 -23.51
CA GLN A 543 15.40 -15.45 -24.22
C GLN A 543 14.28 -14.68 -23.49
N TYR A 544 14.39 -14.60 -22.17
CA TYR A 544 13.35 -14.03 -21.30
C TYR A 544 13.66 -12.58 -20.96
N SER A 545 12.65 -11.70 -20.98
CA SER A 545 12.81 -10.28 -20.61
C SER A 545 12.35 -9.97 -19.18
N GLY A 546 11.64 -10.89 -18.52
CA GLY A 546 11.02 -10.66 -17.21
C GLY A 546 11.99 -10.64 -16.04
N VAL A 547 13.04 -9.82 -16.10
CA VAL A 547 14.03 -9.61 -15.03
C VAL A 547 14.08 -8.15 -14.64
N ILE A 548 14.16 -7.88 -13.33
CA ILE A 548 14.04 -6.53 -12.77
C ILE A 548 15.16 -6.29 -11.75
N SER A 549 15.69 -5.07 -11.74
CA SER A 549 16.39 -4.49 -10.58
C SER A 549 15.65 -3.23 -10.22
N SER A 550 14.73 -3.34 -9.26
CA SER A 550 13.75 -2.30 -8.97
C SER A 550 14.29 -1.22 -8.04
N HIS A 551 15.38 -1.47 -7.31
CA HIS A 551 15.96 -0.51 -6.37
C HIS A 551 17.48 -0.52 -6.19
N SER A 552 18.30 -0.99 -7.15
CA SER A 552 19.79 -0.88 -7.09
C SER A 552 20.56 -1.82 -6.14
N TRP A 553 19.98 -2.91 -5.66
CA TRP A 553 20.73 -3.87 -4.83
C TRP A 553 21.50 -4.93 -5.60
N MET A 554 21.44 -4.94 -6.93
CA MET A 554 22.43 -5.64 -7.77
C MET A 554 23.86 -5.15 -7.48
N ASN A 555 24.84 -6.04 -7.67
CA ASN A 555 26.25 -5.73 -7.44
C ASN A 555 26.77 -4.61 -8.35
N THR A 556 27.87 -3.96 -7.94
CA THR A 556 28.53 -2.89 -8.72
C THR A 556 29.75 -3.43 -9.46
N SER A 557 30.27 -2.69 -10.45
CA SER A 557 31.54 -3.07 -11.08
C SER A 557 32.74 -2.67 -10.23
N ARG A 558 33.82 -3.46 -10.27
CA ARG A 558 35.09 -3.20 -9.53
C ARG A 558 35.71 -1.85 -9.87
N ILE A 559 35.53 -1.37 -11.10
CA ILE A 559 36.05 -0.08 -11.57
C ILE A 559 35.02 1.07 -11.47
N GLY A 560 33.90 0.84 -10.79
CA GLY A 560 32.75 1.74 -10.75
C GLY A 560 31.82 1.57 -11.95
N GLY A 561 30.56 1.98 -11.77
CA GLY A 561 29.50 1.84 -12.79
C GLY A 561 28.74 0.51 -12.69
N LEU A 562 27.96 0.20 -13.74
CA LEU A 562 27.09 -0.97 -13.78
C LEU A 562 27.90 -2.27 -13.85
N HIS A 563 27.55 -3.23 -13.00
CA HIS A 563 28.09 -4.60 -13.06
C HIS A 563 27.65 -5.30 -14.34
N ASN A 564 28.40 -6.32 -14.76
CA ASN A 564 28.11 -7.07 -15.99
C ASN A 564 26.69 -7.67 -15.97
N ASN A 565 26.25 -8.26 -14.85
CA ASN A 565 24.89 -8.82 -14.74
C ASN A 565 23.79 -7.77 -14.88
N THR A 566 24.00 -6.52 -14.42
CA THR A 566 23.04 -5.44 -14.63
C THR A 566 22.98 -5.03 -16.11
N LYS A 567 24.12 -5.04 -16.81
CA LYS A 567 24.13 -4.83 -18.27
C LYS A 567 23.41 -5.97 -18.99
N ARG A 568 23.69 -7.23 -18.63
CA ARG A 568 23.00 -8.40 -19.17
C ARG A 568 21.48 -8.31 -18.98
N LEU A 569 21.02 -7.90 -17.79
CA LEU A 569 19.61 -7.63 -17.50
C LEU A 569 19.01 -6.61 -18.47
N ILE A 570 19.68 -5.47 -18.67
CA ILE A 570 19.24 -4.42 -19.60
C ILE A 570 19.20 -4.94 -21.04
N HIS A 571 20.23 -5.67 -21.48
CA HIS A 571 20.30 -6.23 -22.84
C HIS A 571 19.32 -7.38 -23.09
N ALA A 572 18.86 -8.08 -22.05
CA ALA A 572 17.76 -9.05 -22.12
C ALA A 572 16.38 -8.37 -22.24
N GLY A 573 16.31 -7.04 -22.13
CA GLY A 573 15.08 -6.27 -22.13
C GLY A 573 14.39 -6.25 -20.77
N GLY A 574 15.14 -6.45 -19.69
CA GLY A 574 14.66 -6.25 -18.33
C GLY A 574 14.39 -4.79 -17.98
N PHE A 575 13.97 -4.56 -16.74
CA PHE A 575 13.64 -3.24 -16.23
C PHE A 575 14.53 -2.82 -15.07
N VAL A 576 14.88 -1.52 -14.99
CA VAL A 576 15.73 -0.96 -13.95
C VAL A 576 15.10 0.28 -13.31
N GLY A 577 15.18 0.36 -11.99
CA GLY A 577 14.82 1.52 -11.18
C GLY A 577 15.90 1.75 -10.12
N PRO A 578 16.51 2.95 -10.05
CA PRO A 578 17.43 3.22 -8.96
C PRO A 578 16.70 3.37 -7.62
N TYR A 579 17.38 2.98 -6.52
CA TYR A 579 16.97 3.40 -5.19
C TYR A 579 16.86 4.91 -5.14
N ASN A 580 15.86 5.40 -4.42
CA ASN A 580 15.58 6.81 -4.30
C ASN A 580 16.79 7.63 -3.83
N GLY A 581 16.78 8.91 -4.16
CA GLY A 581 17.81 9.86 -3.80
C GLY A 581 17.35 11.28 -4.11
N ASP A 582 18.12 12.28 -3.71
CA ASP A 582 17.77 13.65 -4.11
C ASP A 582 17.84 13.83 -5.64
N ALA A 583 17.30 14.94 -6.17
CA ALA A 583 17.23 15.12 -7.63
C ALA A 583 18.59 15.05 -8.34
N TYR A 584 19.70 15.45 -7.70
CA TYR A 584 21.04 15.37 -8.30
C TYR A 584 21.59 13.95 -8.29
N GLN A 585 21.34 13.20 -7.20
CA GLN A 585 21.67 11.79 -7.15
C GLN A 585 20.88 11.01 -8.20
N MET A 586 19.57 11.29 -8.31
CA MET A 586 18.69 10.65 -9.29
C MET A 586 19.11 10.98 -10.72
N GLN A 587 19.51 12.23 -11.01
CA GLN A 587 20.09 12.60 -12.30
C GLN A 587 21.25 11.67 -12.70
N GLY A 588 22.21 11.45 -11.80
CA GLY A 588 23.36 10.59 -12.06
C GLY A 588 23.00 9.11 -12.16
N LYS A 589 22.12 8.62 -11.29
CA LYS A 589 21.69 7.21 -11.26
C LYS A 589 20.87 6.85 -12.50
N VAL A 590 19.88 7.66 -12.87
CA VAL A 590 19.03 7.44 -14.05
C VAL A 590 19.86 7.56 -15.33
N SER A 591 20.69 8.60 -15.47
CA SER A 591 21.56 8.76 -16.65
C SER A 591 22.45 7.53 -16.87
N ARG A 592 22.99 6.93 -15.79
CA ARG A 592 23.82 5.73 -15.89
C ARG A 592 23.08 4.53 -16.49
N TYR A 593 21.80 4.34 -16.14
CA TYR A 593 20.99 3.29 -16.73
C TYR A 593 20.62 3.62 -18.18
N LEU A 594 20.27 4.87 -18.48
CA LEU A 594 19.96 5.34 -19.83
C LEU A 594 21.16 5.13 -20.78
N ASP A 595 22.39 5.40 -20.33
CA ASP A 595 23.61 5.19 -21.12
C ASP A 595 23.77 3.74 -21.59
N GLU A 596 23.23 2.76 -20.86
CA GLU A 596 23.24 1.36 -21.27
C GLU A 596 21.97 0.98 -22.04
N LEU A 597 20.79 1.42 -21.61
CA LEU A 597 19.50 1.17 -22.26
C LEU A 597 19.48 1.65 -23.71
N GLU A 598 20.05 2.83 -24.00
CA GLU A 598 20.12 3.41 -25.34
C GLU A 598 21.01 2.63 -26.33
N LYS A 599 21.75 1.61 -25.85
CA LYS A 599 22.48 0.66 -26.70
C LYS A 599 21.61 -0.52 -27.13
N THR A 600 20.38 -0.60 -26.64
CA THR A 600 19.42 -1.67 -26.89
C THR A 600 18.26 -1.15 -27.75
N PRO A 601 17.43 -2.03 -28.36
CA PRO A 601 16.23 -1.61 -29.08
C PRO A 601 15.04 -1.30 -28.17
N TYR A 602 15.18 -1.44 -26.84
CA TYR A 602 14.08 -1.26 -25.90
C TYR A 602 13.83 0.21 -25.59
N LEU A 603 12.59 0.54 -25.21
CA LEU A 603 12.25 1.90 -24.80
C LEU A 603 13.12 2.33 -23.61
N ALA A 604 13.75 3.49 -23.74
CA ALA A 604 14.55 4.09 -22.68
C ALA A 604 13.64 4.63 -21.57
N GLY A 605 13.31 3.76 -20.62
CA GLY A 605 12.53 4.07 -19.43
C GLY A 605 13.22 3.54 -18.18
N VAL A 606 13.31 4.36 -17.14
CA VAL A 606 13.96 4.03 -15.85
C VAL A 606 13.02 4.43 -14.73
N GLY A 607 12.64 3.46 -13.88
CA GLY A 607 11.70 3.70 -12.77
C GLY A 607 12.28 4.58 -11.66
N VAL A 608 11.49 4.83 -10.63
CA VAL A 608 11.95 5.42 -9.36
C VAL A 608 11.63 4.44 -8.25
N GLY A 609 12.60 3.63 -7.82
CA GLY A 609 12.39 2.64 -6.76
C GLY A 609 12.44 3.31 -5.41
N THR A 610 11.27 3.68 -4.87
CA THR A 610 11.25 4.44 -3.61
C THR A 610 11.69 3.58 -2.43
N ASP A 611 11.28 2.31 -2.43
CA ASP A 611 11.47 1.36 -1.33
C ASP A 611 11.04 1.97 0.02
N MET A 612 10.02 2.83 -0.06
CA MET A 612 9.43 3.47 1.10
C MET A 612 8.81 2.39 2.01
N ASN A 613 9.19 2.44 3.29
CA ASN A 613 8.93 1.44 4.32
C ASN A 613 9.62 0.06 4.15
N GLY A 614 10.62 -0.07 3.28
CA GLY A 614 11.52 -1.24 3.19
C GLY A 614 12.70 -1.24 4.17
N LEU A 615 12.62 -0.46 5.26
CA LEU A 615 13.71 -0.19 6.20
C LEU A 615 14.89 0.60 5.60
N GLY A 616 14.60 1.53 4.71
CA GLY A 616 15.57 2.48 4.14
C GLY A 616 15.08 3.93 4.21
N THR A 617 16.03 4.88 4.30
CA THR A 617 15.72 6.31 4.39
C THR A 617 15.34 6.90 3.04
N GLN A 618 14.45 7.88 3.05
CA GLN A 618 14.07 8.63 1.87
C GLN A 618 14.94 9.89 1.70
N PRO A 619 14.97 10.49 0.49
CA PRO A 619 15.76 11.70 0.28
C PRO A 619 15.28 12.84 1.19
N GLY A 620 16.20 13.37 1.98
CA GLY A 620 16.01 14.63 2.69
C GLY A 620 16.02 15.83 1.73
N PRO A 621 15.89 17.05 2.25
CA PRO A 621 16.01 18.26 1.44
C PRO A 621 17.33 18.31 0.68
N ARG A 622 17.28 18.82 -0.56
CA ARG A 622 18.50 19.11 -1.32
C ARG A 622 19.39 20.08 -0.56
N PHE A 623 20.71 19.89 -0.69
CA PHE A 623 21.71 20.71 0.00
C PHE A 623 21.63 22.21 -0.35
N ASP A 624 21.09 22.56 -1.53
CA ASP A 624 20.97 23.92 -2.05
C ASP A 624 19.53 24.46 -2.02
N SER A 625 18.58 23.77 -1.38
CA SER A 625 17.16 24.17 -1.31
C SER A 625 16.96 25.58 -0.75
N SER A 626 17.86 26.05 0.12
CA SER A 626 17.83 27.43 0.65
C SER A 626 18.07 28.51 -0.42
N SER A 627 18.85 28.21 -1.46
CA SER A 627 19.20 29.14 -2.55
C SER A 627 18.46 28.85 -3.86
N ASN A 628 18.05 27.60 -4.06
CA ASN A 628 17.39 27.11 -5.27
C ASN A 628 16.22 26.17 -4.89
N PRO A 629 15.18 26.69 -4.21
CA PRO A 629 14.06 25.89 -3.74
C PRO A 629 13.13 25.47 -4.89
N LEU A 630 12.47 24.32 -4.71
CA LEU A 630 11.23 24.01 -5.42
C LEU A 630 10.18 25.07 -5.05
N LYS A 631 9.58 25.71 -6.06
CA LYS A 631 8.61 26.79 -5.87
C LYS A 631 7.19 26.27 -5.87
N TYR A 632 6.41 26.69 -4.87
CA TYR A 632 4.98 26.40 -4.77
C TYR A 632 4.12 27.64 -5.11
N PRO A 633 2.92 27.43 -5.70
CA PRO A 633 2.49 26.17 -6.30
C PRO A 633 3.27 25.87 -7.60
N PHE A 634 3.39 24.60 -7.96
CA PHE A 634 3.95 24.16 -9.25
C PHE A 634 2.88 23.49 -10.13
N VAL A 635 3.14 23.38 -11.42
CA VAL A 635 2.25 22.72 -12.39
C VAL A 635 2.93 21.47 -12.94
N SER A 636 2.28 20.32 -12.78
CA SER A 636 2.79 19.05 -13.33
C SER A 636 2.74 19.04 -14.87
N GLU A 637 3.39 18.05 -15.50
CA GLU A 637 3.29 17.85 -16.97
C GLU A 637 1.83 17.70 -17.44
N PHE A 638 0.96 17.16 -16.59
CA PHE A 638 -0.46 16.95 -16.89
C PHE A 638 -1.33 18.19 -16.61
N GLY A 639 -0.74 19.34 -16.26
CA GLY A 639 -1.47 20.59 -16.05
C GLY A 639 -2.21 20.70 -14.70
N LEU A 640 -1.92 19.79 -13.76
CA LEU A 640 -2.46 19.85 -12.40
C LEU A 640 -1.57 20.75 -11.53
N VAL A 641 -2.18 21.54 -10.66
CA VAL A 641 -1.52 22.51 -9.79
C VAL A 641 -1.35 21.92 -8.40
N PHE A 642 -0.12 21.85 -7.91
CA PHE A 642 0.25 21.28 -6.63
C PHE A 642 0.70 22.39 -5.67
N ASP A 643 0.08 22.43 -4.50
CA ASP A 643 0.58 23.23 -3.36
C ASP A 643 1.30 22.30 -2.36
N LYS A 644 1.90 22.89 -1.32
CA LYS A 644 2.47 22.16 -0.19
C LYS A 644 1.43 21.22 0.38
N GLN A 645 1.86 19.99 0.71
CA GLN A 645 0.96 18.99 1.25
C GLN A 645 0.58 19.36 2.69
N ILE A 646 -0.70 19.18 3.05
CA ILE A 646 -1.23 19.43 4.39
C ILE A 646 -1.83 18.14 4.93
N SER A 647 -1.31 17.66 6.06
CA SER A 647 -1.91 16.57 6.83
C SER A 647 -2.26 17.07 8.22
N GLY A 648 -3.56 17.30 8.45
CA GLY A 648 -4.05 17.85 9.71
C GLY A 648 -3.51 19.27 9.94
N ASN A 649 -2.75 19.44 11.02
CA ASN A 649 -2.16 20.71 11.43
C ASN A 649 -0.74 20.93 10.86
N ARG A 650 -0.15 19.93 10.20
CA ARG A 650 1.22 20.01 9.65
C ARG A 650 1.19 20.30 8.14
N VAL A 651 1.99 21.29 7.75
CA VAL A 651 2.31 21.61 6.34
C VAL A 651 3.68 21.01 6.02
N PHE A 652 3.74 20.18 4.99
CA PHE A 652 4.98 19.58 4.51
C PHE A 652 5.58 20.42 3.38
N ASP A 653 6.74 21.00 3.62
CA ASP A 653 7.53 21.76 2.65
C ASP A 653 8.69 20.91 2.17
N PHE A 654 8.69 20.48 0.90
CA PHE A 654 9.73 19.61 0.36
C PHE A 654 11.16 20.17 0.56
N ASN A 655 11.30 21.49 0.55
CA ASN A 655 12.59 22.17 0.73
C ASN A 655 13.15 22.07 2.17
N GLN A 656 12.32 21.68 3.14
CA GLN A 656 12.67 21.56 4.57
C GLN A 656 12.53 20.11 5.08
N GLU A 657 11.56 19.38 4.52
CA GLU A 657 11.17 18.04 4.97
C GLU A 657 11.78 16.93 4.09
N GLY A 658 12.11 17.24 2.83
CA GLY A 658 12.38 16.22 1.83
C GLY A 658 11.16 15.35 1.56
N MET A 659 11.39 14.09 1.20
CA MET A 659 10.33 13.11 0.98
C MET A 659 9.89 12.46 2.30
N ALA A 660 9.13 13.22 3.11
CA ALA A 660 8.70 12.79 4.44
C ALA A 660 7.65 11.65 4.44
N HIS A 661 6.77 11.63 3.44
CA HIS A 661 5.78 10.58 3.22
C HIS A 661 5.56 10.42 1.71
N TYR A 662 4.88 9.35 1.29
CA TYR A 662 4.74 8.99 -0.13
C TYR A 662 4.12 10.09 -1.00
N GLY A 663 3.25 10.92 -0.44
CA GLY A 663 2.62 12.05 -1.15
C GLY A 663 3.60 13.12 -1.61
N MET A 664 4.82 13.16 -1.05
CA MET A 664 5.90 14.05 -1.47
C MET A 664 6.62 13.57 -2.73
N LEU A 665 6.31 12.36 -3.23
CA LEU A 665 6.86 11.86 -4.50
C LEU A 665 6.51 12.79 -5.68
N ALA A 666 5.32 13.41 -5.63
CA ALA A 666 4.90 14.40 -6.62
C ALA A 666 5.83 15.63 -6.65
N ASP A 667 6.22 16.15 -5.49
CA ASP A 667 7.16 17.26 -5.34
C ASP A 667 8.56 16.83 -5.79
N HIS A 668 8.96 15.61 -5.43
CA HIS A 668 10.24 15.04 -5.83
C HIS A 668 10.37 14.86 -7.34
N ILE A 669 9.31 14.40 -8.02
CA ILE A 669 9.27 14.28 -9.49
C ILE A 669 9.35 15.65 -10.17
N GLN A 670 8.68 16.66 -9.61
CA GLN A 670 8.83 18.03 -10.11
C GLN A 670 10.24 18.57 -9.86
N ASP A 671 10.85 18.32 -8.70
CA ASP A 671 12.23 18.74 -8.43
C ASP A 671 13.22 18.04 -9.39
N MET A 672 13.01 16.75 -9.69
CA MET A 672 13.77 16.04 -10.73
C MET A 672 13.57 16.64 -12.13
N ARG A 673 12.36 17.14 -12.44
CA ARG A 673 12.09 17.85 -13.70
C ARG A 673 12.85 19.17 -13.82
N GLU A 674 12.94 19.93 -12.72
CA GLU A 674 13.56 21.26 -12.70
C GLU A 674 15.09 21.21 -12.59
N GLN A 675 15.63 20.23 -11.86
CA GLN A 675 17.07 20.11 -11.61
C GLN A 675 17.77 19.12 -12.54
N GLY A 676 17.02 18.15 -13.09
CA GLY A 676 17.53 17.14 -14.00
C GLY A 676 17.63 17.63 -15.44
N SER A 677 18.23 16.80 -16.30
CA SER A 677 18.18 17.03 -17.75
C SER A 677 16.87 16.51 -18.34
N GLU A 678 16.43 17.10 -19.45
CA GLU A 678 15.26 16.63 -20.20
C GLU A 678 15.36 15.13 -20.50
N ARG A 679 16.53 14.63 -20.93
CA ARG A 679 16.79 13.19 -21.15
C ARG A 679 16.44 12.32 -19.93
N VAL A 680 16.84 12.73 -18.73
CA VAL A 680 16.57 11.98 -17.50
C VAL A 680 15.09 12.04 -17.14
N TYR A 681 14.48 13.22 -17.22
CA TYR A 681 13.05 13.37 -16.95
C TYR A 681 12.20 12.54 -17.92
N GLU A 682 12.53 12.55 -19.22
CA GLU A 682 11.90 11.70 -20.23
C GLU A 682 12.09 10.21 -19.93
N GLY A 683 13.28 9.79 -19.51
CA GLY A 683 13.53 8.41 -19.06
C GLY A 683 12.63 8.00 -17.88
N ILE A 684 12.44 8.88 -16.90
CA ILE A 684 11.52 8.65 -15.78
C ILE A 684 10.08 8.57 -16.27
N MET A 685 9.64 9.52 -17.09
CA MET A 685 8.25 9.61 -17.54
C MET A 685 7.86 8.60 -18.63
N ASN A 686 8.82 7.87 -19.20
CA ASN A 686 8.59 6.72 -20.09
C ASN A 686 8.61 5.38 -19.36
N SER A 687 8.92 5.37 -18.05
CA SER A 687 9.21 4.15 -17.31
C SER A 687 7.99 3.24 -17.11
N ALA A 688 6.77 3.78 -17.01
CA ALA A 688 5.57 2.94 -16.92
C ALA A 688 5.33 2.13 -18.20
N GLU A 689 5.49 2.76 -19.37
CA GLU A 689 5.43 2.06 -20.65
C GLU A 689 6.56 1.04 -20.79
N ALA A 690 7.80 1.41 -20.42
CA ALA A 690 8.94 0.50 -20.50
C ALA A 690 8.76 -0.75 -19.62
N TYR A 691 8.22 -0.58 -18.41
CA TYR A 691 7.87 -1.71 -17.53
C TYR A 691 6.82 -2.61 -18.19
N ILE A 692 5.72 -2.02 -18.69
CA ILE A 692 4.64 -2.80 -19.29
C ILE A 692 5.10 -3.53 -20.56
N GLN A 693 5.91 -2.91 -21.41
CA GLN A 693 6.49 -3.59 -22.57
C GLN A 693 7.40 -4.75 -22.18
N MET A 694 8.19 -4.62 -21.11
CA MET A 694 8.98 -5.72 -20.56
C MET A 694 8.06 -6.87 -20.10
N TRP A 695 6.99 -6.54 -19.39
CA TRP A 695 6.03 -7.53 -18.90
C TRP A 695 5.28 -8.22 -20.06
N GLU A 696 4.91 -7.50 -21.11
CA GLU A 696 4.33 -8.08 -22.34
C GLU A 696 5.27 -9.05 -23.02
N ARG A 697 6.58 -8.73 -23.09
CA ARG A 697 7.60 -9.67 -23.61
C ARG A 697 7.75 -10.90 -22.72
N ALA A 698 7.67 -10.73 -21.41
CA ALA A 698 7.70 -11.84 -20.46
C ALA A 698 6.50 -12.78 -20.66
N GLU A 699 5.28 -12.25 -20.78
CA GLU A 699 4.08 -13.04 -21.06
C GLU A 699 4.11 -13.72 -22.44
N ALA A 700 4.62 -13.04 -23.45
CA ALA A 700 4.73 -13.57 -24.81
C ALA A 700 5.85 -14.61 -24.99
N ASN A 701 6.72 -14.82 -23.99
CA ASN A 701 7.82 -15.77 -24.11
C ASN A 701 7.30 -17.20 -24.26
N THR A 702 7.78 -17.91 -25.28
CA THR A 702 7.41 -19.32 -25.57
C THR A 702 8.59 -20.29 -25.46
N SER A 703 9.73 -19.86 -24.90
CA SER A 703 10.91 -20.71 -24.83
C SER A 703 10.69 -21.87 -23.86
N GLU A 704 10.83 -23.08 -24.36
CA GLU A 704 10.77 -24.34 -23.60
C GLU A 704 12.16 -24.92 -23.29
N SER A 705 13.24 -24.17 -23.57
CA SER A 705 14.59 -24.65 -23.29
C SER A 705 14.76 -24.82 -21.78
N TYR A 706 15.12 -26.00 -21.27
CA TYR A 706 15.33 -26.19 -19.84
C TYR A 706 16.81 -26.32 -19.51
N ILE A 707 17.25 -25.62 -18.46
CA ILE A 707 18.48 -25.96 -17.74
C ILE A 707 18.04 -26.85 -16.57
N TYR A 708 18.26 -28.17 -16.74
CA TYR A 708 17.88 -29.29 -15.86
C TYR A 708 16.37 -29.48 -15.56
N PRO A 709 15.59 -30.03 -16.51
CA PRO A 709 14.24 -30.51 -16.25
C PRO A 709 14.27 -31.80 -15.40
N ILE A 710 13.35 -31.94 -14.45
CA ILE A 710 13.04 -33.25 -13.86
C ILE A 710 12.33 -34.10 -14.91
N ASP A 711 12.66 -35.39 -14.91
CA ASP A 711 11.83 -36.47 -15.42
C ASP A 711 10.39 -36.38 -14.85
N ILE A 712 9.42 -36.25 -15.75
CA ILE A 712 7.98 -36.12 -15.48
C ILE A 712 7.42 -37.29 -14.62
N SER A 713 8.18 -38.38 -14.49
CA SER A 713 7.87 -39.51 -13.60
C SER A 713 7.76 -39.15 -12.10
N GLU A 714 8.48 -38.14 -11.60
CA GLU A 714 8.42 -37.75 -10.17
C GLU A 714 7.17 -36.93 -9.82
N LEU A 715 6.59 -36.18 -10.76
CA LEU A 715 5.35 -35.43 -10.55
C LEU A 715 4.12 -36.34 -10.43
N ASN A 716 4.14 -37.50 -11.09
CA ASN A 716 3.03 -38.45 -11.07
C ASN A 716 2.92 -39.28 -9.76
N LEU A 717 3.92 -39.20 -8.88
CA LEU A 717 3.89 -39.86 -7.56
C LEU A 717 3.22 -39.00 -6.47
N ILE A 718 3.02 -37.69 -6.73
CA ILE A 718 2.47 -36.73 -5.75
C ILE A 718 0.97 -36.46 -6.00
N ALA A 719 0.41 -36.97 -7.10
CA ALA A 719 -1.03 -36.97 -7.38
C ALA A 719 -1.82 -38.02 -6.56
N SER A 720 -1.35 -38.36 -5.36
CA SER A 720 -2.16 -39.08 -4.38
C SER A 720 -2.93 -38.05 -3.56
N PRO A 721 -4.26 -38.08 -3.51
CA PRO A 721 -5.01 -37.13 -2.70
C PRO A 721 -4.59 -37.31 -1.24
N LEU A 722 -4.09 -36.25 -0.61
CA LEU A 722 -3.95 -36.21 0.83
C LEU A 722 -5.28 -36.62 1.46
N PRO A 723 -5.28 -37.48 2.49
CA PRO A 723 -6.51 -37.93 3.11
C PRO A 723 -7.29 -36.73 3.64
N ASN A 724 -8.55 -36.62 3.20
CA ASN A 724 -9.55 -35.69 3.71
C ASN A 724 -9.53 -35.66 5.24
N THR A 725 -8.86 -34.65 5.79
CA THR A 725 -8.95 -34.29 7.19
C THR A 725 -9.56 -32.89 7.27
N ALA A 726 -10.89 -32.91 7.29
CA ALA A 726 -11.79 -31.92 7.88
C ALA A 726 -11.38 -30.43 7.82
N PHE A 727 -11.37 -29.81 6.64
CA PHE A 727 -11.51 -28.36 6.49
C PHE A 727 -12.35 -28.00 5.25
N THR A 728 -13.56 -28.56 5.19
CA THR A 728 -14.62 -28.14 4.26
C THR A 728 -15.97 -28.34 4.95
N LYS A 729 -16.21 -27.54 5.99
CA LYS A 729 -17.52 -27.18 6.56
C LYS A 729 -17.29 -26.13 7.64
N GLY A 730 -17.16 -24.88 7.22
CA GLY A 730 -16.91 -23.77 8.14
C GLY A 730 -17.04 -22.36 7.55
N ILE A 731 -17.54 -22.20 6.31
CA ILE A 731 -17.81 -20.88 5.71
C ILE A 731 -19.30 -20.80 5.34
N THR A 732 -20.15 -20.99 6.35
CA THR A 732 -21.56 -20.55 6.38
C THR A 732 -22.07 -20.76 7.81
N ASN A 733 -21.66 -19.89 8.74
CA ASN A 733 -22.33 -19.55 10.01
C ASN A 733 -21.36 -18.78 10.93
N LEU A 734 -21.06 -17.55 10.53
CA LEU A 734 -20.65 -16.47 11.44
C LEU A 734 -21.21 -15.14 10.91
N LEU A 735 -22.48 -15.20 10.54
CA LEU A 735 -23.44 -14.11 10.62
C LEU A 735 -24.47 -14.60 11.64
N LEU A 736 -24.65 -13.84 12.73
CA LEU A 736 -25.36 -14.16 13.98
C LEU A 736 -24.49 -14.74 15.12
N LYS A 737 -23.51 -13.96 15.57
CA LYS A 737 -23.49 -13.41 16.93
C LYS A 737 -22.62 -12.17 17.02
#